data_AF-A0A970T1W0-F1
#
_entry.id   AF-A0A970T1W0-F1
#
_cell.length_a   1.000
_cell.length_b   1.000
_cell.length_c   1.000
_cell.angle_alpha   90.00
_cell.angle_beta   90.00
_cell.angle_gamma   90.00
#
_symmetry.space_group_name_H-M   'P 1'
#
loop_
_entity.id
_entity.type
_entity.pdbx_description
1 polymer ?
#
loop_
_entity_poly.entity_id
_entity_poly.type
_entity_poly.pdbx_seq_one_letter_code
_entity_poly.pdbx_strand_id
1 'polypeptide(L)'
;MNDVIVLIATVLAVTACAASAVRPSAAEFVERDRWVAACFPELPVQQPEFAGELLVQERYDQVIRNTFCDGRFSIGGKTYYRGLLAHANSRIVVRLPGRAQEFRALAGVDTNFMTRGGQGSVVFTVEADGEVLFESPVLREGGAPYPVAVSLSGATEFTIGVNDSGDGISCDQGVWAEAMVALEDGRVLSLSEMPISEGQDGPPIAKGLPFSFVYGGRPSSELLPGWDREVASAVLEDGSIAYTVTLTDPETALALRCEAVYFVDFPTIEWTVWLENAGQSDTPLIEDLQGIDTVLQRHGDPNGLGEFTLHHYLGEGIGPRSLLHEAIEMKPGASRRYAPPGGRGTDHEWPYYSIESWTRSVVLGVGWPAQWAATFERDDDVGVRVRAGQELTRLVLRPGERIRTPRIVLQFYDGDPARAQSIWRGWMLAHNVPKPDGSVPPPLALAGSNRQLGEMVGANEENQKEFIDLYLQRGIHIDYWWMDAGWYVGAAQNNWPFVGTWEVDRDRFPRGLRAVTDYAHERGLKTVVWFEPERVHPGTWLYEQHPEWLFTAPGDPNGQKLLNLGIPEAREWLTDHVDRVITDEGIDLYRQDFNMDPLGYWRAADAEDRQGIAENLHVQGYLAYWDALRERHPDMLIDTCASGGRRMDLESLRRSVPLWRSDHAYEVIGNQCLTYGLSQWVPYWGTGNTGYAGSYHGSGATPVVAYDFWSTVAPAMVVGVDVRADEFDYSAFNALCQQREAIVDCFYGDFYPLSPPSVESSAWLAWQFHLPEADRGTVMVFRRGDSPYLAVRYALRGLDPDASYRLTLLGQKGDWVQTGEELLQRGVRIDLDNTPDAAVIAYEKE
;
A
#
# COMPACT_ATOMS: atom_id res chain seq x y z
N MET A 1 7.24 38.76 6.13
CA MET A 1 6.69 38.22 7.39
C MET A 1 5.56 39.13 7.87
N ASN A 2 4.33 38.89 7.39
CA ASN A 2 3.04 39.26 7.99
C ASN A 2 1.85 39.07 7.03
N ASP A 3 2.10 38.78 5.75
CA ASP A 3 1.02 38.60 4.75
C ASP A 3 0.65 37.15 4.44
N VAL A 4 1.29 36.15 5.07
CA VAL A 4 1.02 34.71 4.83
C VAL A 4 -0.02 34.14 5.80
N ILE A 5 -0.26 34.79 6.95
CA ILE A 5 -1.17 34.27 8.00
C ILE A 5 -2.65 34.54 7.67
N VAL A 6 -2.96 35.48 6.78
CA VAL A 6 -4.34 35.93 6.53
C VAL A 6 -5.03 35.23 5.35
N LEU A 7 -4.28 34.51 4.50
CA LEU A 7 -4.88 33.83 3.34
C LEU A 7 -5.37 32.40 3.62
N ILE A 8 -5.20 31.88 4.84
CA ILE A 8 -5.58 30.50 5.21
C ILE A 8 -7.03 30.40 5.72
N ALA A 9 -7.71 31.52 5.98
CA ALA A 9 -9.07 31.51 6.55
C ALA A 9 -10.21 31.33 5.53
N THR A 10 -9.94 31.17 4.22
CA THR A 10 -11.00 31.09 3.19
C THR A 10 -10.77 30.03 2.12
N VAL A 11 -10.40 28.82 2.52
CA VAL A 11 -10.59 27.59 1.73
C VAL A 11 -11.20 26.52 2.64
N LEU A 12 -12.44 26.75 3.07
CA LEU A 12 -13.25 25.80 3.83
C LEU A 12 -14.56 25.60 3.07
N ALA A 13 -14.46 24.95 1.90
CA ALA A 13 -15.58 24.35 1.19
C ALA A 13 -15.04 23.41 0.08
N VAL A 14 -14.25 22.41 0.46
CA VAL A 14 -14.28 21.13 -0.27
C VAL A 14 -15.08 20.19 0.61
N THR A 15 -16.27 19.86 0.15
CA THR A 15 -17.23 18.97 0.81
C THR A 15 -16.63 17.57 0.96
N ALA A 16 -16.34 17.22 2.21
CA ALA A 16 -16.52 15.93 2.86
C ALA A 16 -16.52 14.64 1.99
N CYS A 17 -15.36 14.00 1.93
CA CYS A 17 -15.18 12.53 1.90
C CYS A 17 -13.99 12.19 2.79
N ALA A 18 -14.16 12.35 4.11
CA ALA A 18 -13.15 11.98 5.10
C ALA A 18 -13.79 11.83 6.48
N ALA A 19 -14.98 11.21 6.53
CA ALA A 19 -15.75 11.16 7.76
C ALA A 19 -16.18 9.76 8.22
N SER A 20 -15.47 8.68 7.89
CA SER A 20 -15.43 7.45 8.70
C SER A 20 -14.43 6.37 8.25
N ALA A 21 -13.65 6.54 7.16
CA ALA A 21 -12.53 5.62 6.82
C ALA A 21 -11.69 5.35 8.08
N VAL A 22 -11.03 4.20 8.26
CA VAL A 22 -10.04 4.05 9.35
C VAL A 22 -9.18 5.31 9.41
N ARG A 23 -9.35 6.11 10.47
CA ARG A 23 -8.71 7.41 10.57
C ARG A 23 -7.39 7.28 11.31
N PRO A 24 -6.36 8.00 10.86
CA PRO A 24 -5.20 8.24 11.69
C PRO A 24 -5.61 8.88 13.03
N SER A 25 -4.95 8.45 14.09
CA SER A 25 -5.07 9.02 15.43
C SER A 25 -4.15 10.23 15.58
N ALA A 26 -4.48 11.11 16.53
CA ALA A 26 -3.62 12.26 16.85
C ALA A 26 -2.20 11.82 17.25
N ALA A 27 -2.06 10.67 17.93
CA ALA A 27 -0.77 10.13 18.31
C ALA A 27 0.14 9.78 17.12
N GLU A 28 -0.43 9.27 16.03
CA GLU A 28 0.34 8.90 14.84
C GLU A 28 0.89 10.12 14.12
N PHE A 29 0.10 11.20 14.05
CA PHE A 29 0.58 12.50 13.58
C PHE A 29 1.71 13.03 14.44
N VAL A 30 1.58 12.96 15.77
CA VAL A 30 2.63 13.41 16.70
C VAL A 30 3.93 12.63 16.52
N GLU A 31 3.88 11.31 16.29
CA GLU A 31 5.10 10.51 16.05
C GLU A 31 5.76 10.87 14.72
N ARG A 32 4.98 11.06 13.64
CA ARG A 32 5.50 11.60 12.37
C ARG A 32 6.19 12.95 12.61
N ASP A 33 5.52 13.85 13.32
CA ASP A 33 5.99 15.22 13.57
C ASP A 33 7.29 15.25 14.38
N ARG A 34 7.41 14.38 15.39
CA ARG A 34 8.65 14.18 16.14
C ARG A 34 9.78 13.69 15.24
N TRP A 35 9.50 12.72 14.36
CA TRP A 35 10.50 12.21 13.41
C TRP A 35 10.92 13.29 12.42
N VAL A 36 9.96 14.03 11.86
CA VAL A 36 10.21 15.11 10.91
C VAL A 36 11.04 16.22 11.56
N ALA A 37 10.71 16.65 12.77
CA ALA A 37 11.48 17.66 13.49
C ALA A 37 12.93 17.20 13.79
N ALA A 38 13.15 15.90 13.96
CA ALA A 38 14.49 15.35 14.22
C ALA A 38 15.34 15.24 12.94
N CYS A 39 14.71 14.93 11.80
CA CYS A 39 15.38 14.75 10.51
C CYS A 39 15.47 16.04 9.68
N PHE A 40 14.50 16.93 9.85
CA PHE A 40 14.33 18.16 9.10
C PHE A 40 13.92 19.31 10.05
N PRO A 41 14.84 19.78 10.93
CA PRO A 41 14.52 20.70 12.02
C PRO A 41 14.04 22.10 11.56
N GLU A 42 14.26 22.45 10.29
CA GLU A 42 13.82 23.72 9.71
C GLU A 42 12.39 23.68 9.19
N LEU A 43 11.76 22.50 9.15
CA LEU A 43 10.38 22.40 8.68
C LEU A 43 9.46 22.92 9.78
N PRO A 44 8.66 23.98 9.53
CA PRO A 44 7.60 24.37 10.42
C PRO A 44 6.55 23.27 10.40
N VAL A 45 6.69 22.30 11.28
CA VAL A 45 5.63 21.32 11.54
C VAL A 45 4.42 22.12 12.02
N GLN A 46 3.26 21.92 11.39
CA GLN A 46 2.03 22.46 11.95
C GLN A 46 1.92 21.92 13.37
N GLN A 47 1.85 22.79 14.39
CA GLN A 47 1.43 22.31 15.69
C GLN A 47 0.00 21.83 15.50
N PRO A 48 -0.29 20.52 15.64
CA PRO A 48 -1.66 20.07 15.58
C PRO A 48 -2.45 20.86 16.63
N GLU A 49 -3.70 21.20 16.31
CA GLU A 49 -4.61 21.71 17.34
C GLU A 49 -4.53 20.73 18.52
N PHE A 50 -4.28 21.27 19.74
CA PHE A 50 -4.10 20.42 20.91
C PHE A 50 -5.32 19.49 20.99
N ALA A 51 -5.10 18.19 20.79
CA ALA A 51 -6.15 17.17 20.79
C ALA A 51 -6.28 16.49 22.16
N GLY A 52 -5.55 17.01 23.15
CA GLY A 52 -5.31 16.36 24.44
C GLY A 52 -4.03 15.52 24.44
N GLU A 53 -3.56 15.15 25.63
CA GLU A 53 -2.38 14.28 25.83
C GLU A 53 -2.50 13.43 27.09
N LEU A 54 -1.77 12.32 27.12
CA LEU A 54 -1.58 11.45 28.28
C LEU A 54 -0.17 11.64 28.83
N LEU A 55 -0.05 12.37 29.94
CA LEU A 55 1.22 12.57 30.63
C LEU A 55 1.42 11.47 31.68
N VAL A 56 2.34 10.54 31.42
CA VAL A 56 2.68 9.48 32.37
C VAL A 56 3.61 10.05 33.44
N GLN A 57 3.10 10.27 34.66
CA GLN A 57 3.86 10.84 35.78
C GLN A 57 4.59 9.77 36.59
N GLU A 58 3.92 8.65 36.83
CA GLU A 58 4.46 7.51 37.57
C GLU A 58 4.07 6.23 36.85
N ARG A 59 4.97 5.25 36.84
CA ARG A 59 4.71 3.92 36.30
C ARG A 59 5.75 2.92 36.80
N TYR A 60 5.34 1.67 36.91
CA TYR A 60 6.26 0.55 37.01
C TYR A 60 6.73 0.07 35.63
N ASP A 61 5.79 -0.07 34.69
CA ASP A 61 6.03 -0.52 33.31
C ASP A 61 5.39 0.44 32.31
N GLN A 62 5.72 0.31 31.02
CA GLN A 62 5.20 1.16 29.96
C GLN A 62 3.66 1.14 29.91
N VAL A 63 3.09 2.29 29.50
CA VAL A 63 1.66 2.39 29.22
C VAL A 63 1.45 1.95 27.78
N ILE A 64 0.64 0.91 27.59
CA ILE A 64 0.48 0.24 26.30
C ILE A 64 -0.93 0.47 25.79
N ARG A 65 -1.07 0.71 24.49
CA ARG A 65 -2.36 0.99 23.85
C ARG A 65 -2.82 -0.20 23.02
N ASN A 66 -4.12 -0.46 23.06
CA ASN A 66 -4.88 -1.32 22.14
C ASN A 66 -4.53 -2.82 22.08
N THR A 67 -3.26 -3.21 22.22
CA THR A 67 -2.73 -4.57 22.06
C THR A 67 -1.57 -4.82 23.03
N PHE A 68 -1.52 -6.00 23.64
CA PHE A 68 -0.42 -6.43 24.50
C PHE A 68 -0.17 -7.94 24.37
N CYS A 69 1.10 -8.34 24.37
CA CYS A 69 1.53 -9.73 24.18
C CYS A 69 0.88 -10.41 22.96
N ASP A 70 0.10 -11.46 23.19
CA ASP A 70 -0.44 -12.38 22.19
C ASP A 70 -1.65 -11.80 21.43
N GLY A 71 -2.08 -10.56 21.74
CA GLY A 71 -3.19 -9.93 21.03
C GLY A 71 -3.86 -8.76 21.74
N ARG A 72 -5.19 -8.69 21.63
CA ARG A 72 -6.05 -7.62 22.18
C ARG A 72 -6.27 -7.83 23.68
N PHE A 73 -6.58 -6.76 24.41
CA PHE A 73 -6.90 -6.84 25.84
C PHE A 73 -8.10 -7.75 26.09
N SER A 74 -8.05 -8.51 27.18
CA SER A 74 -9.09 -9.44 27.58
C SER A 74 -9.44 -9.24 29.06
N ILE A 75 -10.69 -8.87 29.34
CA ILE A 75 -11.19 -8.70 30.72
C ILE A 75 -12.43 -9.56 30.89
N GLY A 76 -12.40 -10.49 31.86
CA GLY A 76 -13.53 -11.37 32.16
C GLY A 76 -13.95 -12.26 30.98
N GLY A 77 -13.01 -12.59 30.09
CA GLY A 77 -13.27 -13.38 28.87
C GLY A 77 -13.88 -12.59 27.70
N LYS A 78 -14.02 -11.26 27.81
CA LYS A 78 -14.40 -10.37 26.70
C LYS A 78 -13.17 -9.66 26.16
N THR A 79 -13.03 -9.64 24.84
CA THR A 79 -11.95 -8.95 24.12
C THR A 79 -12.31 -7.49 23.86
N TYR A 80 -11.34 -6.60 24.03
CA TYR A 80 -11.47 -5.17 23.81
C TYR A 80 -10.47 -4.68 22.77
N TYR A 81 -10.95 -3.84 21.85
CA TYR A 81 -10.15 -3.35 20.73
C TYR A 81 -9.48 -2.01 21.02
N ARG A 82 -10.01 -1.26 22.00
CA ARG A 82 -9.50 0.03 22.46
C ARG A 82 -9.29 0.03 23.96
N GLY A 83 -8.16 0.56 24.39
CA GLY A 83 -7.89 0.74 25.82
C GLY A 83 -6.45 1.14 26.11
N LEU A 84 -6.19 1.36 27.40
CA LEU A 84 -4.87 1.59 27.95
C LEU A 84 -4.56 0.51 28.98
N LEU A 85 -3.45 -0.21 28.79
CA LEU A 85 -2.86 -1.06 29.82
C LEU A 85 -1.81 -0.26 30.59
N ALA A 86 -1.90 -0.31 31.91
CA ALA A 86 -0.89 0.23 32.80
C ALA A 86 -0.68 -0.74 33.97
N HIS A 87 0.58 -1.05 34.25
CA HIS A 87 0.92 -1.82 35.44
C HIS A 87 0.61 -1.01 36.72
N ALA A 88 0.28 -1.69 37.81
CA ALA A 88 0.05 -1.04 39.10
C ALA A 88 1.25 -0.19 39.56
N ASN A 89 0.93 0.79 40.39
CA ASN A 89 1.74 1.95 40.74
C ASN A 89 2.01 2.82 39.51
N SER A 90 0.93 3.16 38.81
CA SER A 90 0.94 4.10 37.69
C SER A 90 -0.01 5.27 37.92
N ARG A 91 0.42 6.43 37.42
CA ARG A 91 -0.30 7.70 37.48
C ARG A 91 -0.21 8.38 36.13
N ILE A 92 -1.35 8.52 35.45
CA ILE A 92 -1.44 9.10 34.11
C ILE A 92 -2.36 10.32 34.17
N VAL A 93 -1.79 11.51 33.92
CA VAL A 93 -2.56 12.75 33.82
C VAL A 93 -3.09 12.89 32.40
N VAL A 94 -4.41 12.97 32.29
CA VAL A 94 -5.15 13.18 31.05
C VAL A 94 -5.42 14.67 30.92
N ARG A 95 -4.75 15.33 29.97
CA ARG A 95 -4.98 16.74 29.64
C ARG A 95 -5.88 16.85 28.42
N LEU A 96 -6.86 17.74 28.48
CA LEU A 96 -7.96 17.79 27.53
C LEU A 96 -7.98 19.12 26.76
N PRO A 97 -8.43 19.11 25.50
CA PRO A 97 -8.51 20.30 24.66
C PRO A 97 -9.71 21.20 24.96
N GLY A 98 -10.54 20.80 25.92
CA GLY A 98 -11.74 21.50 26.35
C GLY A 98 -12.19 21.01 27.72
N ARG A 99 -13.27 21.60 28.21
CA ARG A 99 -13.85 21.28 29.52
C ARG A 99 -14.55 19.92 29.45
N ALA A 100 -14.25 19.03 30.39
CA ALA A 100 -14.82 17.69 30.42
C ALA A 100 -16.15 17.63 31.18
N GLN A 101 -17.11 16.93 30.60
CA GLN A 101 -18.35 16.59 31.28
C GLN A 101 -18.18 15.29 32.10
N GLU A 102 -17.70 14.23 31.46
CA GLU A 102 -17.70 12.89 32.05
C GLU A 102 -16.58 12.01 31.48
N PHE A 103 -15.96 11.21 32.35
CA PHE A 103 -15.08 10.11 31.97
C PHE A 103 -15.78 8.77 32.16
N ARG A 104 -15.65 7.87 31.18
CA ARG A 104 -16.18 6.50 31.23
C ARG A 104 -15.12 5.51 30.81
N ALA A 105 -15.11 4.34 31.44
CA ALA A 105 -14.26 3.22 31.06
C ALA A 105 -14.78 1.90 31.61
N LEU A 106 -14.21 0.79 31.13
CA LEU A 106 -14.35 -0.54 31.70
C LEU A 106 -12.99 -0.96 32.28
N ALA A 107 -12.90 -1.02 33.60
CA ALA A 107 -11.67 -1.31 34.32
C ALA A 107 -11.55 -2.81 34.65
N GLY A 108 -10.36 -3.37 34.57
CA GLY A 108 -10.10 -4.75 34.99
C GLY A 108 -8.66 -5.19 34.80
N VAL A 109 -8.32 -6.42 35.19
CA VAL A 109 -6.99 -7.00 34.97
C VAL A 109 -6.99 -7.75 33.63
N ASP A 110 -5.99 -7.51 32.79
CA ASP A 110 -5.83 -8.21 31.52
C ASP A 110 -5.62 -9.72 31.74
N THR A 111 -6.19 -10.57 30.88
CA THR A 111 -5.96 -12.02 30.88
C THR A 111 -4.93 -12.42 29.83
N ASN A 112 -3.68 -12.65 30.25
CA ASN A 112 -2.57 -13.08 29.38
C ASN A 112 -1.70 -14.16 30.05
N PHE A 113 -0.59 -14.56 29.43
CA PHE A 113 0.26 -15.64 29.94
C PHE A 113 0.87 -15.35 31.33
N MET A 114 0.97 -14.08 31.74
CA MET A 114 1.48 -13.68 33.06
C MET A 114 0.38 -13.67 34.12
N THR A 115 -0.81 -13.19 33.78
CA THR A 115 -1.91 -12.98 34.75
C THR A 115 -2.85 -14.17 34.90
N ARG A 116 -2.89 -15.08 33.91
CA ARG A 116 -3.79 -16.24 33.90
C ARG A 116 -3.70 -17.07 35.18
N GLY A 117 -4.87 -17.51 35.64
CA GLY A 117 -5.03 -18.30 36.86
C GLY A 117 -5.37 -17.46 38.09
N GLY A 118 -5.91 -16.25 37.89
CA GLY A 118 -6.30 -15.33 38.93
C GLY A 118 -5.13 -14.54 39.54
N GLN A 119 -4.02 -14.40 38.80
CA GLN A 119 -2.86 -13.63 39.24
C GLN A 119 -3.08 -12.14 38.95
N GLY A 120 -2.54 -11.28 39.82
CA GLY A 120 -2.73 -9.84 39.74
C GLY A 120 -3.98 -9.35 40.50
N SER A 121 -3.82 -8.25 41.22
CA SER A 121 -4.89 -7.54 41.90
C SER A 121 -4.62 -6.05 41.94
N VAL A 122 -5.55 -5.28 41.37
CA VAL A 122 -5.39 -3.83 41.22
C VAL A 122 -6.57 -3.06 41.78
N VAL A 123 -6.32 -1.81 42.12
CA VAL A 123 -7.32 -0.78 42.42
C VAL A 123 -7.19 0.35 41.41
N PHE A 124 -8.29 0.73 40.79
CA PHE A 124 -8.33 1.84 39.84
C PHE A 124 -8.81 3.11 40.51
N THR A 125 -8.16 4.23 40.23
CA THR A 125 -8.54 5.55 40.75
C THR A 125 -8.76 6.57 39.64
N VAL A 126 -9.67 7.50 39.88
CA VAL A 126 -9.83 8.72 39.07
C VAL A 126 -9.81 9.92 40.00
N GLU A 127 -8.96 10.89 39.71
CA GLU A 127 -8.76 12.10 40.52
C GLU A 127 -8.87 13.35 39.65
N ALA A 128 -9.49 14.41 40.15
CA ALA A 128 -9.44 15.73 39.52
C ALA A 128 -9.39 16.81 40.60
N ASP A 129 -8.69 17.92 40.32
CA ASP A 129 -8.54 19.04 41.26
C ASP A 129 -8.01 18.66 42.66
N GLY A 130 -7.22 17.57 42.74
CA GLY A 130 -6.64 17.06 43.99
C GLY A 130 -7.59 16.20 44.84
N GLU A 131 -8.79 15.89 44.35
CA GLU A 131 -9.78 15.04 45.03
C GLU A 131 -9.93 13.69 44.30
N VAL A 132 -10.08 12.60 45.06
CA VAL A 132 -10.40 11.27 44.51
C VAL A 132 -11.88 11.23 44.18
N LEU A 133 -12.20 11.23 42.89
CA LEU A 133 -13.58 11.18 42.40
C LEU A 133 -14.11 9.75 42.30
N PHE A 134 -13.22 8.77 42.14
CA PHE A 134 -13.57 7.35 42.05
C PHE A 134 -12.43 6.47 42.53
N GLU A 135 -12.78 5.39 43.23
CA GLU A 135 -11.91 4.28 43.60
C GLU A 135 -12.68 2.97 43.39
N SER A 136 -12.10 2.02 42.68
CA SER A 136 -12.72 0.71 42.47
C SER A 136 -12.56 -0.20 43.71
N PRO A 137 -13.38 -1.24 43.88
CA PRO A 137 -12.97 -2.36 44.72
C PRO A 137 -11.70 -3.03 44.13
N VAL A 138 -11.06 -3.93 44.88
CA VAL A 138 -9.97 -4.75 44.37
C VAL A 138 -10.48 -5.62 43.22
N LEU A 139 -9.92 -5.42 42.02
CA LEU A 139 -10.23 -6.20 40.83
C LEU A 139 -9.13 -7.24 40.61
N ARG A 140 -9.51 -8.42 40.13
CA ARG A 140 -8.61 -9.57 39.90
C ARG A 140 -8.80 -10.12 38.48
N GLU A 141 -7.78 -10.79 37.96
CA GLU A 141 -7.88 -11.53 36.70
C GLU A 141 -9.04 -12.54 36.76
N GLY A 142 -9.75 -12.68 35.63
CA GLY A 142 -10.97 -13.48 35.51
C GLY A 142 -12.25 -12.81 36.04
N GLY A 143 -12.14 -11.65 36.68
CA GLY A 143 -13.29 -10.83 37.08
C GLY A 143 -14.00 -10.19 35.88
N ALA A 144 -15.30 -9.93 36.01
CA ALA A 144 -16.04 -9.14 35.03
C ALA A 144 -15.49 -7.70 34.98
N PRO A 145 -15.52 -7.04 33.80
CA PRO A 145 -15.13 -5.63 33.67
C PRO A 145 -15.96 -4.76 34.62
N TYR A 146 -15.30 -3.86 35.35
CA TYR A 146 -15.93 -2.94 36.28
C TYR A 146 -16.25 -1.61 35.58
N PRO A 147 -17.54 -1.20 35.50
CA PRO A 147 -17.89 0.05 34.85
C PRO A 147 -17.46 1.26 35.70
N VAL A 148 -16.78 2.20 35.06
CA VAL A 148 -16.37 3.48 35.63
C VAL A 148 -17.13 4.57 34.89
N ALA A 149 -17.80 5.46 35.64
CA ALA A 149 -18.47 6.64 35.12
C ALA A 149 -18.34 7.77 36.15
N VAL A 150 -17.61 8.82 35.80
CA VAL A 150 -17.21 9.89 36.72
C VAL A 150 -17.50 11.25 36.09
N SER A 151 -18.29 12.07 36.78
CA SER A 151 -18.48 13.48 36.39
C SER A 151 -17.20 14.26 36.65
N LEU A 152 -16.69 14.94 35.61
CA LEU A 152 -15.46 15.73 35.69
C LEU A 152 -15.72 17.22 35.96
N SER A 153 -16.99 17.64 36.02
CA SER A 153 -17.40 18.98 36.46
C SER A 153 -16.71 20.15 35.72
N GLY A 154 -16.38 19.95 34.44
CA GLY A 154 -15.71 20.93 33.60
C GLY A 154 -14.19 20.96 33.72
N ALA A 155 -13.57 19.97 34.38
CA ALA A 155 -12.12 19.86 34.48
C ALA A 155 -11.48 19.77 33.08
N THR A 156 -10.36 20.46 32.92
CA THR A 156 -9.52 20.40 31.70
C THR A 156 -8.36 19.44 31.85
N GLU A 157 -8.14 18.91 33.06
CA GLU A 157 -7.24 17.81 33.34
C GLU A 157 -7.81 16.93 34.45
N PHE A 158 -7.49 15.64 34.41
CA PHE A 158 -7.76 14.70 35.49
C PHE A 158 -6.69 13.60 35.48
N THR A 159 -6.61 12.79 36.52
CA THR A 159 -5.65 11.70 36.63
C THR A 159 -6.38 10.36 36.70
N ILE A 160 -5.89 9.38 35.95
CA ILE A 160 -6.24 7.98 36.13
C ILE A 160 -5.06 7.22 36.74
N GLY A 161 -5.34 6.31 37.66
CA GLY A 161 -4.34 5.52 38.36
C GLY A 161 -4.67 4.04 38.38
N VAL A 162 -3.62 3.21 38.36
CA VAL A 162 -3.69 1.79 38.69
C VAL A 162 -2.76 1.57 39.87
N ASN A 163 -3.29 1.13 40.99
CA ASN A 163 -2.56 0.90 42.24
C ASN A 163 -2.57 -0.58 42.60
N ASP A 164 -1.58 -1.03 43.37
CA ASP A 164 -1.59 -2.38 43.92
C ASP A 164 -2.68 -2.53 44.99
N SER A 165 -3.07 -3.78 45.28
CA SER A 165 -4.09 -4.06 46.31
C SER A 165 -3.52 -4.23 47.73
N GLY A 166 -2.25 -3.87 47.94
CA GLY A 166 -1.51 -4.09 49.19
C GLY A 166 -0.87 -5.48 49.32
N ASP A 167 -0.96 -6.34 48.29
CA ASP A 167 -0.29 -7.65 48.21
C ASP A 167 0.98 -7.65 47.34
N GLY A 168 1.44 -6.45 46.95
CA GLY A 168 2.58 -6.22 46.07
C GLY A 168 2.19 -6.26 44.60
N ILE A 169 3.10 -5.81 43.73
CA ILE A 169 2.79 -5.45 42.34
C ILE A 169 2.78 -6.64 41.35
N SER A 170 2.82 -7.88 41.82
CA SER A 170 3.11 -9.02 40.94
C SER A 170 1.94 -9.33 40.00
N CYS A 171 2.18 -9.23 38.69
CA CYS A 171 1.18 -9.48 37.63
C CYS A 171 0.01 -8.47 37.63
N ASP A 172 0.23 -7.27 38.18
CA ASP A 172 -0.80 -6.24 38.33
C ASP A 172 -0.99 -5.42 37.06
N GLN A 173 -1.44 -6.07 35.99
CA GLN A 173 -1.63 -5.47 34.67
C GLN A 173 -3.07 -4.98 34.50
N GLY A 174 -3.31 -3.75 34.94
CA GLY A 174 -4.62 -3.10 34.86
C GLY A 174 -4.90 -2.54 33.47
N VAL A 175 -6.14 -2.70 32.99
CA VAL A 175 -6.62 -2.18 31.71
C VAL A 175 -7.81 -1.25 31.93
N TRP A 176 -7.72 -0.07 31.32
CA TRP A 176 -8.81 0.86 31.08
C TRP A 176 -9.36 0.63 29.66
N ALA A 177 -10.29 -0.31 29.50
CA ALA A 177 -10.90 -0.61 28.21
C ALA A 177 -12.00 0.40 27.84
N GLU A 178 -12.12 0.73 26.54
CA GLU A 178 -13.07 1.72 26.02
C GLU A 178 -13.09 3.03 26.84
N ALA A 179 -11.91 3.51 27.22
CA ALA A 179 -11.74 4.69 28.05
C ALA A 179 -11.98 5.97 27.24
N MET A 180 -13.10 6.65 27.54
CA MET A 180 -13.62 7.77 26.77
C MET A 180 -13.91 8.99 27.66
N VAL A 181 -13.73 10.19 27.12
CA VAL A 181 -14.10 11.46 27.78
C VAL A 181 -15.07 12.23 26.90
N ALA A 182 -16.23 12.57 27.46
CA ALA A 182 -17.17 13.50 26.84
C ALA A 182 -16.82 14.94 27.26
N LEU A 183 -16.70 15.85 26.29
CA LEU A 183 -16.49 17.28 26.50
C LEU A 183 -17.81 18.05 26.52
N GLU A 184 -17.83 19.22 27.17
CA GLU A 184 -19.01 20.10 27.24
C GLU A 184 -19.45 20.63 25.85
N ASP A 185 -18.56 20.61 24.86
CA ASP A 185 -18.85 21.00 23.47
C ASP A 185 -19.43 19.87 22.61
N GLY A 186 -19.65 18.69 23.20
CA GLY A 186 -20.22 17.51 22.54
C GLY A 186 -19.20 16.58 21.88
N ARG A 187 -17.91 16.92 21.85
CA ARG A 187 -16.86 16.00 21.39
C ARG A 187 -16.68 14.85 22.38
N VAL A 188 -16.35 13.66 21.87
CA VAL A 188 -15.96 12.50 22.69
C VAL A 188 -14.56 12.07 22.26
N LEU A 189 -13.65 11.97 23.23
CA LEU A 189 -12.25 11.61 23.02
C LEU A 189 -11.96 10.21 23.54
N SER A 190 -11.29 9.39 22.74
CA SER A 190 -10.73 8.10 23.20
C SER A 190 -9.34 8.30 23.76
N LEU A 191 -9.11 7.85 25.00
CA LEU A 191 -7.79 7.92 25.61
C LEU A 191 -6.76 7.07 24.83
N SER A 192 -7.17 5.95 24.22
CA SER A 192 -6.24 5.10 23.46
C SER A 192 -5.82 5.68 22.10
N GLU A 193 -6.39 6.82 21.70
CA GLU A 193 -6.03 7.56 20.48
C GLU A 193 -5.26 8.86 20.79
N MET A 194 -5.12 9.20 22.08
CA MET A 194 -4.40 10.38 22.53
C MET A 194 -2.87 10.15 22.49
N PRO A 195 -2.08 11.20 22.17
CA PRO A 195 -0.63 11.15 22.28
C PRO A 195 -0.19 10.82 23.71
N ILE A 196 0.73 9.87 23.87
CA ILE A 196 1.40 9.60 25.15
C ILE A 196 2.67 10.44 25.22
N SER A 197 2.72 11.30 26.23
CA SER A 197 3.89 12.05 26.65
C SER A 197 4.50 11.32 27.85
N GLU A 198 5.50 10.48 27.58
CA GLU A 198 6.40 9.99 28.63
C GLU A 198 7.38 11.12 28.93
N GLY A 199 7.58 11.49 30.19
CA GLY A 199 8.52 12.57 30.53
C GLY A 199 9.88 12.35 29.87
N GLN A 200 10.24 13.22 28.92
CA GLN A 200 11.52 13.45 28.22
C GLN A 200 12.57 12.33 27.97
N ASP A 201 12.28 11.04 28.17
CA ASP A 201 13.31 9.98 28.23
C ASP A 201 13.14 8.88 27.16
N GLY A 202 12.38 9.12 26.09
CA GLY A 202 12.45 8.28 24.89
C GLY A 202 13.71 8.61 24.09
N PRO A 203 14.53 7.63 23.65
CA PRO A 203 15.70 7.93 22.85
C PRO A 203 15.26 8.51 21.48
N PRO A 204 16.09 9.38 20.86
CA PRO A 204 15.69 10.13 19.67
C PRO A 204 15.34 9.19 18.51
N ILE A 205 14.13 9.37 17.95
CA ILE A 205 13.56 8.53 16.88
C ILE A 205 14.49 8.46 15.64
N ALA A 206 15.26 9.52 15.40
CA ALA A 206 16.37 9.59 14.45
C ALA A 206 17.22 10.83 14.79
N LYS A 207 18.43 10.97 14.23
CA LYS A 207 19.23 12.20 14.33
C LYS A 207 19.88 12.55 13.01
N GLY A 208 19.57 13.73 12.49
CA GLY A 208 20.10 14.22 11.22
C GLY A 208 19.30 13.71 10.01
N LEU A 209 19.78 14.04 8.83
CA LEU A 209 19.10 13.72 7.57
C LEU A 209 18.94 12.20 7.43
N PRO A 210 17.79 11.73 6.94
CA PRO A 210 17.43 10.32 7.00
C PRO A 210 18.05 9.49 5.87
N PHE A 211 19.08 9.98 5.20
CA PHE A 211 19.71 9.38 4.01
C PHE A 211 21.23 9.46 4.13
N SER A 212 21.94 8.62 3.38
CA SER A 212 23.39 8.57 3.43
C SER A 212 24.02 8.25 2.09
N PHE A 213 25.29 8.62 1.96
CA PHE A 213 26.20 8.24 0.87
C PHE A 213 27.64 8.40 1.37
N VAL A 214 28.59 7.85 0.63
CA VAL A 214 30.02 8.10 0.77
C VAL A 214 30.48 8.97 -0.39
N TYR A 215 31.26 10.01 -0.12
CA TYR A 215 31.78 10.93 -1.13
C TYR A 215 33.27 11.19 -0.92
N GLY A 216 34.08 10.84 -1.92
CA GLY A 216 35.54 10.91 -1.82
C GLY A 216 36.11 10.06 -0.67
N GLY A 217 35.46 8.93 -0.35
CA GLY A 217 35.84 8.05 0.76
C GLY A 217 35.42 8.52 2.15
N ARG A 218 34.63 9.61 2.25
CA ARG A 218 34.12 10.13 3.52
C ARG A 218 32.61 9.96 3.62
N PRO A 219 32.05 9.55 4.76
CA PRO A 219 30.61 9.43 4.91
C PRO A 219 29.94 10.81 4.94
N SER A 220 28.79 10.91 4.29
CA SER A 220 27.93 12.12 4.25
C SER A 220 27.65 12.72 5.62
N SER A 221 27.53 11.92 6.69
CA SER A 221 27.35 12.41 8.06
C SER A 221 28.49 13.30 8.58
N GLU A 222 29.71 13.14 8.04
CA GLU A 222 30.86 14.01 8.34
C GLU A 222 30.97 15.21 7.40
N LEU A 223 30.29 15.17 6.24
CA LEU A 223 30.41 16.16 5.17
C LEU A 223 29.31 17.21 5.24
N LEU A 224 28.05 16.76 5.28
CA LEU A 224 26.86 17.60 5.16
C LEU A 224 26.78 18.73 6.21
N PRO A 225 27.25 18.58 7.47
CA PRO A 225 27.28 19.69 8.42
C PRO A 225 28.13 20.90 7.99
N GLY A 226 29.08 20.70 7.07
CA GLY A 226 29.94 21.76 6.53
C GLY A 226 29.49 22.31 5.18
N TRP A 227 28.38 21.82 4.62
CA TRP A 227 27.87 22.28 3.32
C TRP A 227 26.94 23.48 3.46
N ASP A 228 26.92 24.34 2.45
CA ASP A 228 26.01 25.49 2.41
C ASP A 228 24.57 24.97 2.30
N ARG A 229 23.68 25.45 3.17
CA ARG A 229 22.31 24.93 3.33
C ARG A 229 21.27 25.97 2.99
N GLU A 230 20.34 25.60 2.11
CA GLU A 230 19.14 26.38 1.78
C GLU A 230 17.89 25.53 1.97
N VAL A 231 16.81 26.15 2.43
CA VAL A 231 15.52 25.48 2.65
C VAL A 231 14.40 26.30 2.02
N ALA A 232 13.54 25.65 1.25
CA ALA A 232 12.34 26.22 0.67
C ALA A 232 11.13 25.35 0.99
N SER A 233 9.94 25.96 0.99
CA SER A 233 8.67 25.25 1.17
C SER A 233 7.56 25.83 0.29
N ALA A 234 6.60 24.99 -0.05
CA ALA A 234 5.39 25.35 -0.79
C ALA A 234 4.21 24.48 -0.34
N VAL A 235 3.00 25.03 -0.34
CA VAL A 235 1.77 24.26 -0.20
C VAL A 235 1.35 23.77 -1.58
N LEU A 236 1.11 22.47 -1.72
CA LEU A 236 0.67 21.83 -2.95
C LEU A 236 -0.84 21.98 -3.14
N GLU A 237 -1.35 21.67 -4.34
CA GLU A 237 -2.77 21.81 -4.69
C GLU A 237 -3.70 20.96 -3.81
N ASP A 238 -3.21 19.80 -3.35
CA ASP A 238 -3.93 18.91 -2.44
C ASP A 238 -3.82 19.33 -0.95
N GLY A 239 -3.17 20.45 -0.66
CA GLY A 239 -2.97 20.98 0.69
C GLY A 239 -1.79 20.36 1.45
N SER A 240 -1.12 19.35 0.89
CA SER A 240 0.14 18.84 1.44
C SER A 240 1.26 19.89 1.34
N ILE A 241 2.34 19.72 2.10
CA ILE A 241 3.43 20.68 2.15
C ILE A 241 4.69 20.07 1.56
N ALA A 242 5.16 20.64 0.47
CA ALA A 242 6.43 20.30 -0.14
C ALA A 242 7.57 21.11 0.49
N TYR A 243 8.69 20.43 0.74
CA TYR A 243 9.91 21.00 1.28
C TYR A 243 11.08 20.63 0.39
N THR A 244 11.98 21.58 0.20
CA THR A 244 13.24 21.36 -0.51
C THR A 244 14.38 21.79 0.38
N VAL A 245 15.26 20.84 0.72
CA VAL A 245 16.52 21.10 1.41
C VAL A 245 17.65 20.94 0.40
N THR A 246 18.32 22.04 0.09
CA THR A 246 19.48 22.05 -0.79
C THR A 246 20.75 22.19 0.04
N LEU A 247 21.73 21.32 -0.19
CA LEU A 247 23.05 21.36 0.41
C LEU A 247 24.08 21.41 -0.71
N THR A 248 25.06 22.31 -0.63
CA THR A 248 26.11 22.44 -1.66
C THR A 248 27.48 22.28 -1.03
N ASP A 249 28.28 21.37 -1.60
CA ASP A 249 29.67 21.20 -1.22
C ASP A 249 30.48 22.44 -1.65
N PRO A 250 31.07 23.21 -0.71
CA PRO A 250 31.81 24.42 -1.06
C PRO A 250 33.09 24.14 -1.87
N GLU A 251 33.60 22.90 -1.86
CA GLU A 251 34.83 22.54 -2.57
C GLU A 251 34.57 22.10 -4.01
N THR A 252 33.60 21.21 -4.22
CA THR A 252 33.35 20.59 -5.54
C THR A 252 32.14 21.14 -6.26
N ALA A 253 31.29 21.92 -5.58
CA ALA A 253 29.97 22.35 -6.03
C ALA A 253 29.01 21.18 -6.35
N LEU A 254 29.20 20.00 -5.75
CA LEU A 254 28.17 18.97 -5.72
C LEU A 254 26.96 19.48 -4.95
N ALA A 255 25.82 19.55 -5.62
CA ALA A 255 24.55 19.95 -5.04
C ALA A 255 23.73 18.71 -4.68
N LEU A 256 23.33 18.61 -3.42
CA LEU A 256 22.33 17.68 -2.94
C LEU A 256 21.01 18.42 -2.78
N ARG A 257 19.92 17.87 -3.31
CA ARG A 257 18.57 18.39 -3.12
C ARG A 257 17.64 17.29 -2.61
N CYS A 258 17.18 17.41 -1.37
CA CYS A 258 16.15 16.55 -0.81
C CYS A 258 14.78 17.21 -1.02
N GLU A 259 13.91 16.55 -1.76
CA GLU A 259 12.53 16.95 -1.99
C GLU A 259 11.62 16.07 -1.12
N ALA A 260 11.01 16.66 -0.10
CA ALA A 260 10.12 15.95 0.83
C ALA A 260 8.69 16.48 0.73
N VAL A 261 7.70 15.61 0.88
CA VAL A 261 6.27 15.98 0.95
C VAL A 261 5.69 15.48 2.27
N TYR A 262 5.14 16.42 3.01
CA TYR A 262 4.46 16.22 4.28
C TYR A 262 2.95 16.25 4.05
N PHE A 263 2.27 15.13 4.32
CA PHE A 263 0.82 15.01 4.14
C PHE A 263 0.11 15.48 5.41
N VAL A 264 -0.74 16.52 5.34
CA VAL A 264 -1.38 17.09 6.53
C VAL A 264 -2.51 16.20 7.09
N ASP A 265 -3.06 15.34 6.24
CA ASP A 265 -4.23 14.48 6.44
C ASP A 265 -3.88 13.00 6.69
N PHE A 266 -2.62 12.61 6.50
CA PHE A 266 -2.10 11.28 6.82
C PHE A 266 -0.82 11.36 7.65
N PRO A 267 -0.54 10.40 8.55
CA PRO A 267 0.70 10.34 9.35
C PRO A 267 1.87 9.83 8.48
N THR A 268 1.99 10.38 7.28
CA THR A 268 2.88 9.96 6.21
C THR A 268 3.81 11.10 5.83
N ILE A 269 5.05 10.78 5.51
CA ILE A 269 6.01 11.65 4.82
C ILE A 269 6.70 10.86 3.72
N GLU A 270 6.95 11.50 2.59
CA GLU A 270 7.78 10.94 1.51
C GLU A 270 8.91 11.87 1.13
N TRP A 271 10.00 11.33 0.57
CA TRP A 271 11.08 12.14 0.02
C TRP A 271 11.86 11.45 -1.10
N THR A 272 12.60 12.26 -1.86
CA THR A 272 13.60 11.83 -2.85
C THR A 272 14.84 12.71 -2.73
N VAL A 273 16.02 12.12 -2.80
CA VAL A 273 17.30 12.86 -2.78
C VAL A 273 17.89 12.87 -4.17
N TRP A 274 18.26 14.06 -4.64
CA TRP A 274 18.97 14.30 -5.88
C TRP A 274 20.41 14.69 -5.60
N LEU A 275 21.34 14.21 -6.42
CA LEU A 275 22.72 14.68 -6.47
C LEU A 275 22.98 15.21 -7.88
N GLU A 276 23.49 16.44 -7.99
CA GLU A 276 23.81 17.11 -9.25
C GLU A 276 25.21 17.72 -9.17
N ASN A 277 26.04 17.44 -10.17
CA ASN A 277 27.34 18.10 -10.28
C ASN A 277 27.18 19.49 -10.93
N ALA A 278 27.07 20.53 -10.11
CA ALA A 278 27.05 21.93 -10.55
C ALA A 278 28.47 22.53 -10.74
N GLY A 279 29.52 21.72 -10.55
CA GLY A 279 30.92 22.09 -10.76
C GLY A 279 31.35 22.10 -12.22
N GLN A 280 32.66 22.26 -12.44
CA GLN A 280 33.29 22.32 -13.77
C GLN A 280 34.16 21.10 -14.09
N SER A 281 34.25 20.16 -13.17
CA SER A 281 35.05 18.93 -13.28
C SER A 281 34.28 17.76 -12.69
N ASP A 282 34.66 16.54 -13.06
CA ASP A 282 34.09 15.32 -12.49
C ASP A 282 34.19 15.34 -10.97
N THR A 283 33.14 14.85 -10.30
CA THR A 283 33.14 14.75 -8.84
C THR A 283 34.15 13.69 -8.38
N PRO A 284 34.62 13.75 -7.12
CA PRO A 284 35.00 12.57 -6.38
C PRO A 284 33.95 11.45 -6.48
N LEU A 285 34.39 10.23 -6.22
CA LEU A 285 33.53 9.06 -6.27
C LEU A 285 32.39 9.17 -5.25
N ILE A 286 31.17 8.88 -5.70
CA ILE A 286 29.95 8.75 -4.89
C ILE A 286 29.64 7.26 -4.78
N GLU A 287 29.51 6.76 -3.55
CA GLU A 287 29.28 5.34 -3.25
C GLU A 287 28.13 5.20 -2.24
N ASP A 288 27.48 4.04 -2.27
CA ASP A 288 26.46 3.62 -1.28
C ASP A 288 25.35 4.66 -1.06
N LEU A 289 24.85 5.29 -2.12
CA LEU A 289 23.76 6.26 -2.05
C LEU A 289 22.44 5.60 -1.60
N GLN A 290 22.09 5.81 -0.33
CA GLN A 290 20.86 5.34 0.30
C GLN A 290 19.79 6.44 0.30
N GLY A 291 18.58 6.11 -0.16
CA GLY A 291 17.39 6.96 0.01
C GLY A 291 16.92 7.04 1.46
N ILE A 292 17.17 5.97 2.24
CA ILE A 292 16.99 5.98 3.69
C ILE A 292 18.18 5.30 4.38
N ASP A 293 18.65 5.88 5.49
CA ASP A 293 19.58 5.30 6.44
C ASP A 293 19.29 5.88 7.83
N THR A 294 18.52 5.15 8.63
CA THR A 294 18.10 5.59 9.96
C THR A 294 18.06 4.43 10.95
N VAL A 295 18.06 4.72 12.24
CA VAL A 295 17.86 3.74 13.31
C VAL A 295 16.51 3.99 13.95
N LEU A 296 15.61 3.02 13.84
CA LEU A 296 14.35 3.02 14.57
C LEU A 296 14.59 2.39 15.94
N GLN A 297 14.18 3.08 17.00
CA GLN A 297 14.39 2.61 18.36
C GLN A 297 13.06 2.26 19.00
N ARG A 298 12.99 1.04 19.54
CA ARG A 298 11.92 0.65 20.47
C ARG A 298 12.27 1.17 21.86
N HIS A 299 11.27 1.26 22.73
CA HIS A 299 11.56 1.49 24.14
C HIS A 299 12.22 0.23 24.74
N GLY A 300 13.19 0.42 25.63
CA GLY A 300 13.82 -0.69 26.36
C GLY A 300 12.86 -1.30 27.38
N ASP A 301 12.82 -2.63 27.44
CA ASP A 301 12.16 -3.37 28.52
C ASP A 301 13.23 -4.17 29.30
N PRO A 302 13.38 -3.97 30.63
CA PRO A 302 14.28 -4.75 31.47
C PRO A 302 13.99 -6.26 31.49
N ASN A 303 12.81 -6.70 31.05
CA ASN A 303 12.44 -8.12 30.96
C ASN A 303 12.62 -8.73 29.55
N GLY A 304 13.06 -7.93 28.57
CA GLY A 304 13.29 -8.40 27.20
C GLY A 304 12.03 -8.78 26.43
N LEU A 305 10.86 -8.30 26.84
CA LEU A 305 9.61 -8.48 26.13
C LEU A 305 9.47 -7.40 25.03
N GLY A 306 8.85 -7.74 23.91
CA GLY A 306 8.52 -6.80 22.83
C GLY A 306 9.64 -6.48 21.86
N GLU A 307 10.12 -7.50 21.15
CA GLU A 307 11.09 -7.33 20.07
C GLU A 307 10.43 -6.78 18.79
N PHE A 308 11.24 -6.22 17.87
CA PHE A 308 10.73 -5.80 16.57
C PHE A 308 10.19 -6.98 15.76
N THR A 309 9.08 -6.77 15.06
CA THR A 309 8.59 -7.69 14.02
C THR A 309 8.68 -6.99 12.66
N LEU A 310 9.40 -7.62 11.73
CA LEU A 310 9.45 -7.19 10.34
C LEU A 310 8.42 -7.97 9.52
N HIS A 311 7.43 -7.26 8.99
CA HIS A 311 6.45 -7.78 8.05
C HIS A 311 6.91 -7.46 6.63
N HIS A 312 7.06 -8.49 5.80
CA HIS A 312 7.37 -8.34 4.38
C HIS A 312 6.48 -9.27 3.55
N TYR A 313 6.48 -9.06 2.24
CA TYR A 313 5.70 -9.83 1.29
C TYR A 313 6.63 -10.35 0.20
N LEU A 314 6.34 -11.52 -0.34
CA LEU A 314 6.98 -11.97 -1.57
C LEU A 314 6.52 -11.07 -2.74
N GLY A 315 7.41 -10.76 -3.67
CA GLY A 315 7.04 -10.07 -4.91
C GLY A 315 6.31 -10.98 -5.89
N GLU A 316 6.19 -10.51 -7.13
CA GLU A 316 5.58 -11.27 -8.22
C GLU A 316 6.59 -12.29 -8.77
N GLY A 317 6.26 -13.58 -8.67
CA GLY A 317 7.09 -14.69 -9.13
C GLY A 317 6.40 -15.63 -10.11
N ILE A 318 5.26 -15.22 -10.69
CA ILE A 318 4.38 -16.04 -11.55
C ILE A 318 4.09 -17.40 -10.90
N GLY A 319 3.55 -17.33 -9.68
CA GLY A 319 3.24 -18.55 -8.94
C GLY A 319 2.31 -18.33 -7.76
N PRO A 320 1.81 -19.42 -7.16
CA PRO A 320 0.79 -19.38 -6.12
C PRO A 320 1.25 -18.77 -4.79
N ARG A 321 2.57 -18.53 -4.65
CA ARG A 321 3.19 -17.89 -3.48
C ARG A 321 3.41 -16.38 -3.64
N SER A 322 3.15 -15.81 -4.81
CA SER A 322 3.33 -14.38 -5.05
C SER A 322 2.49 -13.55 -4.06
N LEU A 323 3.05 -12.48 -3.51
CA LEU A 323 2.40 -11.58 -2.55
C LEU A 323 1.98 -12.24 -1.21
N LEU A 324 2.52 -13.42 -0.86
CA LEU A 324 2.33 -13.98 0.48
C LEU A 324 3.05 -13.13 1.53
N HIS A 325 2.34 -12.88 2.64
CA HIS A 325 2.87 -12.20 3.82
C HIS A 325 3.74 -13.14 4.67
N GLU A 326 4.88 -12.62 5.13
CA GLU A 326 5.75 -13.23 6.12
C GLU A 326 6.07 -12.22 7.24
N ALA A 327 6.06 -12.69 8.50
CA ALA A 327 6.40 -11.89 9.67
C ALA A 327 7.60 -12.53 10.39
N ILE A 328 8.61 -11.72 10.67
CA ILE A 328 9.89 -12.16 11.23
C ILE A 328 10.18 -11.35 12.50
N GLU A 329 10.30 -12.05 13.63
CA GLU A 329 10.85 -11.45 14.85
C GLU A 329 12.35 -11.16 14.67
N MET A 330 12.74 -9.89 14.82
CA MET A 330 14.10 -9.38 14.64
C MET A 330 14.86 -9.39 15.97
N LYS A 331 15.35 -10.57 16.36
CA LYS A 331 16.19 -10.76 17.57
C LYS A 331 17.50 -9.97 17.51
N PRO A 332 18.13 -9.63 18.65
CA PRO A 332 19.46 -9.00 18.68
C PRO A 332 20.46 -9.67 17.72
N GLY A 333 21.14 -8.87 16.90
CA GLY A 333 22.07 -9.33 15.87
C GLY A 333 21.43 -9.89 14.59
N ALA A 334 20.09 -9.91 14.48
CA ALA A 334 19.40 -10.32 13.25
C ALA A 334 19.66 -9.31 12.13
N SER A 335 19.96 -9.83 10.94
CA SER A 335 20.10 -9.06 9.71
C SER A 335 19.24 -9.65 8.61
N ARG A 336 18.56 -8.79 7.85
CA ARG A 336 17.79 -9.15 6.66
C ARG A 336 18.14 -8.20 5.53
N ARG A 337 18.19 -8.74 4.31
CA ARG A 337 18.41 -7.99 3.08
C ARG A 337 17.44 -8.50 2.02
N TYR A 338 16.78 -7.58 1.34
CA TYR A 338 15.85 -7.84 0.24
C TYR A 338 16.31 -7.06 -0.98
N ALA A 339 16.26 -7.67 -2.15
CA ALA A 339 16.55 -7.04 -3.43
C ALA A 339 15.93 -7.89 -4.55
N PRO A 340 15.11 -7.32 -5.46
CA PRO A 340 14.53 -8.07 -6.55
C PRO A 340 15.65 -8.61 -7.46
N PRO A 341 15.45 -9.74 -8.15
CA PRO A 341 16.34 -10.18 -9.20
C PRO A 341 16.07 -9.41 -10.49
N GLY A 342 17.07 -9.35 -11.38
CA GLY A 342 16.86 -9.01 -12.78
C GLY A 342 16.56 -7.53 -13.09
N GLY A 343 16.38 -6.66 -12.10
CA GLY A 343 16.22 -5.21 -12.30
C GLY A 343 14.79 -4.73 -12.57
N ARG A 344 13.77 -5.52 -12.20
CA ARG A 344 12.37 -5.10 -12.17
C ARG A 344 11.92 -4.96 -10.72
N GLY A 345 11.31 -3.81 -10.39
CA GLY A 345 11.17 -3.36 -9.00
C GLY A 345 10.32 -4.22 -8.07
N THR A 346 9.47 -5.13 -8.58
CA THR A 346 8.66 -6.02 -7.74
C THR A 346 8.75 -7.49 -8.14
N ASP A 347 9.81 -7.86 -8.87
CA ASP A 347 10.11 -9.25 -9.23
C ASP A 347 10.58 -10.00 -7.98
N HIS A 348 9.86 -11.05 -7.57
CA HIS A 348 10.10 -11.90 -6.38
C HIS A 348 10.22 -11.21 -5.00
N GLU A 349 10.46 -9.90 -4.93
CA GLU A 349 10.57 -9.09 -3.72
C GLU A 349 9.57 -7.93 -3.74
N TRP A 350 8.93 -7.66 -2.60
CA TRP A 350 7.96 -6.58 -2.46
C TRP A 350 8.60 -5.36 -1.76
N PRO A 351 8.47 -4.13 -2.32
CA PRO A 351 9.18 -2.96 -1.82
C PRO A 351 8.44 -2.22 -0.68
N TYR A 352 7.55 -2.91 0.03
CA TYR A 352 6.77 -2.35 1.13
C TYR A 352 6.88 -3.25 2.37
N TYR A 353 7.11 -2.61 3.51
CA TYR A 353 7.40 -3.29 4.78
C TYR A 353 6.60 -2.66 5.91
N SER A 354 6.27 -3.45 6.94
CA SER A 354 5.87 -2.90 8.23
C SER A 354 6.90 -3.32 9.28
N ILE A 355 7.42 -2.35 10.02
CA ILE A 355 8.39 -2.55 11.10
C ILE A 355 7.64 -2.25 12.38
N GLU A 356 7.23 -3.30 13.08
CA GLU A 356 6.36 -3.21 14.24
C GLU A 356 7.16 -3.35 15.53
N SER A 357 6.82 -2.55 16.53
CA SER A 357 7.13 -2.82 17.93
C SER A 357 5.93 -2.44 18.80
N TRP A 358 5.99 -2.72 20.10
CA TRP A 358 4.90 -2.38 21.02
C TRP A 358 4.70 -0.88 21.25
N THR A 359 5.69 -0.07 20.88
CA THR A 359 5.70 1.36 21.18
C THR A 359 5.76 2.25 19.94
N ARG A 360 6.41 1.78 18.88
CA ARG A 360 6.59 2.52 17.64
C ARG A 360 6.56 1.58 16.46
N SER A 361 5.70 1.88 15.50
CA SER A 361 5.58 1.10 14.27
C SER A 361 5.54 2.01 13.06
N VAL A 362 6.14 1.55 11.97
CA VAL A 362 6.24 2.31 10.73
C VAL A 362 6.06 1.41 9.52
N VAL A 363 5.31 1.89 8.55
CA VAL A 363 5.27 1.34 7.20
C VAL A 363 6.34 2.05 6.37
N LEU A 364 7.19 1.27 5.71
CA LEU A 364 8.22 1.74 4.77
C LEU A 364 7.84 1.36 3.34
N GLY A 365 7.89 2.33 2.42
CA GLY A 365 7.80 2.09 0.98
C GLY A 365 9.06 2.53 0.24
N VAL A 366 9.54 1.70 -0.69
CA VAL A 366 10.67 1.99 -1.60
C VAL A 366 10.16 2.11 -3.03
N GLY A 367 9.93 3.34 -3.49
CA GLY A 367 9.47 3.64 -4.85
C GLY A 367 10.63 3.68 -5.84
N TRP A 368 11.00 2.52 -6.40
CA TRP A 368 11.97 2.41 -7.49
C TRP A 368 11.56 1.33 -8.49
N PRO A 369 11.31 1.65 -9.77
CA PRO A 369 10.86 0.69 -10.78
C PRO A 369 11.99 -0.20 -11.34
N ALA A 370 13.11 -0.32 -10.62
CA ALA A 370 14.32 -1.03 -11.04
C ALA A 370 15.03 -1.72 -9.85
N GLN A 371 16.37 -1.85 -9.89
CA GLN A 371 17.14 -2.62 -8.92
C GLN A 371 17.39 -1.82 -7.62
N TRP A 372 16.66 -2.16 -6.57
CA TRP A 372 16.85 -1.61 -5.23
C TRP A 372 17.36 -2.67 -4.25
N ALA A 373 17.86 -2.24 -3.11
CA ALA A 373 18.10 -3.11 -1.96
C ALA A 373 17.61 -2.44 -0.69
N ALA A 374 17.06 -3.24 0.23
CA ALA A 374 16.68 -2.82 1.57
C ALA A 374 17.33 -3.73 2.61
N THR A 375 17.89 -3.16 3.68
CA THR A 375 18.50 -3.90 4.79
C THR A 375 17.91 -3.49 6.12
N PHE A 376 17.70 -4.48 6.99
CA PHE A 376 17.21 -4.32 8.35
C PHE A 376 18.20 -5.01 9.29
N GLU A 377 18.85 -4.24 10.17
CA GLU A 377 19.92 -4.73 11.04
C GLU A 377 19.59 -4.39 12.49
N ARG A 378 19.28 -5.43 13.27
CA ARG A 378 18.98 -5.31 14.70
C ARG A 378 20.28 -5.25 15.49
N ASP A 379 20.46 -4.19 16.29
CA ASP A 379 21.60 -4.08 17.22
C ASP A 379 21.43 -4.95 18.48
N ASP A 380 22.40 -4.89 19.40
CA ASP A 380 22.35 -5.65 20.67
C ASP A 380 21.52 -4.94 21.77
N ASP A 381 21.04 -3.72 21.52
CA ASP A 381 20.32 -2.87 22.46
C ASP A 381 18.84 -2.75 22.08
N VAL A 382 18.38 -1.62 21.55
CA VAL A 382 16.96 -1.35 21.22
C VAL A 382 16.75 -0.81 19.80
N GLY A 383 17.78 -0.80 18.96
CA GLY A 383 17.72 -0.23 17.62
C GLY A 383 17.59 -1.27 16.51
N VAL A 384 16.84 -0.94 15.47
CA VAL A 384 16.93 -1.56 14.15
C VAL A 384 17.34 -0.50 13.13
N ARG A 385 18.50 -0.69 12.50
CA ARG A 385 18.97 0.16 11.41
C ARG A 385 18.28 -0.27 10.12
N VAL A 386 17.69 0.71 9.44
CA VAL A 386 16.97 0.54 8.17
C VAL A 386 17.73 1.30 7.11
N ARG A 387 18.12 0.61 6.03
CA ARG A 387 18.70 1.22 4.84
C ARG A 387 17.98 0.78 3.59
N ALA A 388 17.75 1.69 2.65
CA ALA A 388 17.29 1.33 1.32
C ALA A 388 17.73 2.35 0.27
N GLY A 389 18.04 1.87 -0.93
CA GLY A 389 18.52 2.68 -2.05
C GLY A 389 18.57 1.89 -3.35
N GLN A 390 19.05 2.53 -4.42
CA GLN A 390 19.46 1.79 -5.62
C GLN A 390 20.59 0.83 -5.21
N GLU A 391 20.49 -0.44 -5.60
CA GLU A 391 21.34 -1.51 -5.02
C GLU A 391 22.84 -1.23 -5.16
N LEU A 392 23.25 -0.68 -6.30
CA LEU A 392 24.64 -0.39 -6.62
C LEU A 392 24.77 1.04 -7.12
N THR A 393 25.51 1.83 -6.35
CA THR A 393 26.01 3.14 -6.75
C THR A 393 27.49 3.23 -6.40
N ARG A 394 28.32 3.41 -7.42
CA ARG A 394 29.75 3.68 -7.33
C ARG A 394 30.14 4.44 -8.59
N LEU A 395 29.98 5.76 -8.54
CA LEU A 395 30.03 6.57 -9.74
C LEU A 395 30.62 7.97 -9.51
N VAL A 396 31.26 8.52 -10.54
CA VAL A 396 31.53 9.95 -10.66
C VAL A 396 30.42 10.61 -11.47
N LEU A 397 29.99 11.81 -11.06
CA LEU A 397 29.13 12.66 -11.86
C LEU A 397 29.99 13.62 -12.68
N ARG A 398 29.76 13.66 -13.99
CA ARG A 398 30.35 14.69 -14.87
C ARG A 398 29.60 16.02 -14.67
N PRO A 399 30.20 17.16 -15.05
CA PRO A 399 29.53 18.45 -14.99
C PRO A 399 28.14 18.42 -15.65
N GLY A 400 27.12 18.84 -14.91
CA GLY A 400 25.72 18.86 -15.34
C GLY A 400 24.98 17.52 -15.25
N GLU A 401 25.65 16.41 -14.91
CA GLU A 401 24.95 15.15 -14.65
C GLU A 401 24.27 15.17 -13.28
N ARG A 402 23.10 14.51 -13.24
CA ARG A 402 22.31 14.34 -12.02
C ARG A 402 21.79 12.93 -11.87
N ILE A 403 21.69 12.48 -10.63
CA ILE A 403 21.08 11.20 -10.22
C ILE A 403 20.13 11.41 -9.05
N ARG A 404 19.29 10.42 -8.78
CA ARG A 404 18.39 10.41 -7.62
C ARG A 404 18.36 9.08 -6.90
N THR A 405 17.96 9.11 -5.63
CA THR A 405 17.56 7.92 -4.88
C THR A 405 16.19 7.41 -5.33
N PRO A 406 15.81 6.17 -4.96
CA PRO A 406 14.41 5.79 -4.79
C PRO A 406 13.62 6.84 -4.01
N ARG A 407 12.32 6.94 -4.29
CA ARG A 407 11.42 7.65 -3.38
C ARG A 407 11.22 6.80 -2.14
N ILE A 408 11.35 7.39 -0.97
CA ILE A 408 11.08 6.72 0.30
C ILE A 408 9.80 7.28 0.90
N VAL A 409 8.98 6.39 1.48
CA VAL A 409 7.79 6.75 2.25
C VAL A 409 7.88 6.14 3.63
N LEU A 410 7.57 6.93 4.66
CA LEU A 410 7.30 6.45 6.01
C LEU A 410 5.88 6.84 6.41
N GLN A 411 5.11 5.87 6.89
CA GLN A 411 3.82 6.10 7.53
C GLN A 411 3.85 5.55 8.96
N PHE A 412 3.54 6.40 9.93
CA PHE A 412 3.59 6.07 11.36
C PHE A 412 2.26 5.49 11.81
N TYR A 413 2.29 4.41 12.58
CA TYR A 413 1.08 3.77 13.09
C TYR A 413 1.23 3.15 14.48
N ASP A 414 0.09 2.85 15.12
CA ASP A 414 0.02 2.18 16.43
C ASP A 414 -0.50 0.73 16.30
N GLY A 415 0.34 -0.25 16.67
CA GLY A 415 0.04 -1.65 17.07
C GLY A 415 -0.85 -2.57 16.22
N ASP A 416 -1.57 -2.10 15.21
CA ASP A 416 -2.46 -2.92 14.37
C ASP A 416 -2.04 -2.78 12.90
N PRO A 417 -1.24 -3.74 12.38
CA PRO A 417 -0.78 -3.71 10.98
C PRO A 417 -1.92 -3.65 9.95
N ALA A 418 -3.07 -4.28 10.22
CA ALA A 418 -4.22 -4.24 9.31
C ALA A 418 -4.85 -2.84 9.27
N ARG A 419 -4.86 -2.14 10.41
CA ARG A 419 -5.29 -0.73 10.49
C ARG A 419 -4.31 0.16 9.73
N ALA A 420 -3.01 -0.03 9.93
CA ALA A 420 -1.96 0.70 9.22
C ALA A 420 -2.09 0.54 7.71
N GLN A 421 -2.30 -0.68 7.22
CA GLN A 421 -2.52 -0.95 5.80
C GLN A 421 -3.79 -0.29 5.25
N SER A 422 -4.85 -0.21 6.05
CA SER A 422 -6.05 0.53 5.65
C SER A 422 -5.78 2.05 5.54
N ILE A 423 -4.99 2.62 6.45
CA ILE A 423 -4.52 4.02 6.36
C ILE A 423 -3.63 4.21 5.11
N TRP A 424 -2.70 3.29 4.85
CA TRP A 424 -1.88 3.26 3.65
C TRP A 424 -2.72 3.25 2.37
N ARG A 425 -3.75 2.40 2.31
CA ARG A 425 -4.68 2.34 1.18
C ARG A 425 -5.45 3.65 1.00
N GLY A 426 -5.91 4.26 2.10
CA GLY A 426 -6.52 5.58 2.08
C GLY A 426 -5.58 6.65 1.51
N TRP A 427 -4.31 6.64 1.94
CA TRP A 427 -3.27 7.54 1.41
C TRP A 427 -2.97 7.26 -0.08
N MET A 428 -2.97 6.00 -0.50
CA MET A 428 -2.84 5.62 -1.91
C MET A 428 -3.99 6.21 -2.73
N LEU A 429 -5.25 6.05 -2.29
CA LEU A 429 -6.42 6.61 -2.97
C LEU A 429 -6.43 8.13 -2.96
N ALA A 430 -5.99 8.77 -1.87
CA ALA A 430 -5.98 10.22 -1.76
C ALA A 430 -4.93 10.87 -2.66
N HIS A 431 -3.67 10.38 -2.64
CA HIS A 431 -2.53 11.09 -3.22
C HIS A 431 -1.73 10.34 -4.30
N ASN A 432 -1.99 9.06 -4.55
CA ASN A 432 -1.16 8.26 -5.47
C ASN A 432 -1.92 7.70 -6.66
N VAL A 433 -3.08 7.07 -6.45
CA VAL A 433 -3.85 6.47 -7.56
C VAL A 433 -4.17 7.57 -8.60
N PRO A 434 -3.86 7.37 -9.89
CA PRO A 434 -4.15 8.35 -10.93
C PRO A 434 -5.64 8.69 -11.01
N LYS A 435 -5.96 9.99 -11.06
CA LYS A 435 -7.33 10.53 -11.15
C LYS A 435 -7.48 11.45 -12.37
N PRO A 436 -7.45 10.90 -13.60
CA PRO A 436 -7.48 11.71 -14.83
C PRO A 436 -8.69 12.66 -14.89
N ASP A 437 -9.85 12.23 -14.38
CA ASP A 437 -11.08 13.05 -14.32
C ASP A 437 -11.33 13.68 -12.93
N GLY A 438 -10.33 13.65 -12.04
CA GLY A 438 -10.43 14.08 -10.64
C GLY A 438 -11.07 13.07 -9.69
N SER A 439 -11.53 11.91 -10.19
CA SER A 439 -12.08 10.82 -9.40
C SER A 439 -11.19 9.57 -9.43
N VAL A 440 -11.34 8.70 -8.43
CA VAL A 440 -10.69 7.39 -8.45
C VAL A 440 -11.26 6.60 -9.63
N PRO A 441 -10.42 5.86 -10.40
CA PRO A 441 -10.91 5.06 -11.52
C PRO A 441 -12.09 4.18 -11.11
N PRO A 442 -13.19 4.15 -11.87
CA PRO A 442 -14.32 3.29 -11.54
C PRO A 442 -13.93 1.81 -11.72
N PRO A 443 -14.68 0.86 -11.12
CA PRO A 443 -14.55 -0.54 -11.49
C PRO A 443 -14.68 -0.74 -13.00
N LEU A 444 -13.82 -1.56 -13.60
CA LEU A 444 -13.79 -1.79 -15.05
C LEU A 444 -14.05 -3.25 -15.40
N ALA A 445 -14.76 -3.46 -16.51
CA ALA A 445 -14.81 -4.71 -17.25
C ALA A 445 -14.11 -4.52 -18.60
N LEU A 446 -13.05 -5.29 -18.85
CA LEU A 446 -12.30 -5.27 -20.11
C LEU A 446 -12.48 -6.61 -20.82
N ALA A 447 -12.42 -6.62 -22.14
CA ALA A 447 -12.40 -7.86 -22.92
C ALA A 447 -11.55 -7.69 -24.17
N GLY A 448 -10.99 -8.78 -24.67
CA GLY A 448 -10.20 -8.79 -25.89
C GLY A 448 -10.33 -10.13 -26.61
N SER A 449 -9.71 -10.23 -27.77
CA SER A 449 -9.62 -11.47 -28.54
C SER A 449 -8.23 -12.12 -28.46
N ASN A 450 -7.41 -11.64 -27.52
CA ASN A 450 -5.97 -11.84 -27.55
C ASN A 450 -5.64 -13.35 -27.56
N ARG A 451 -6.36 -14.17 -26.80
CA ARG A 451 -6.06 -15.60 -26.78
C ARG A 451 -6.59 -16.40 -27.94
N GLN A 452 -7.73 -15.99 -28.50
CA GLN A 452 -8.32 -16.62 -29.68
C GLN A 452 -7.50 -16.35 -30.93
N LEU A 453 -6.69 -15.28 -30.93
CA LEU A 453 -5.93 -14.81 -32.09
C LEU A 453 -4.41 -14.78 -31.86
N GLY A 454 -3.91 -15.43 -30.79
CA GLY A 454 -2.47 -15.51 -30.50
C GLY A 454 -1.89 -14.13 -30.19
N GLU A 455 -2.37 -13.54 -29.10
CA GLU A 455 -2.42 -12.11 -28.86
C GLU A 455 -3.11 -11.37 -30.02
N MET A 456 -2.43 -10.43 -30.68
CA MET A 456 -2.92 -9.78 -31.88
C MET A 456 -2.27 -10.32 -33.16
N VAL A 457 -1.50 -11.43 -33.12
CA VAL A 457 -0.77 -11.95 -34.30
C VAL A 457 -1.71 -12.37 -35.42
N GLY A 458 -2.81 -13.06 -35.07
CA GLY A 458 -3.88 -13.45 -35.98
C GLY A 458 -5.01 -12.42 -36.10
N ALA A 459 -4.89 -11.27 -35.44
CA ALA A 459 -5.91 -10.22 -35.48
C ALA A 459 -5.83 -9.40 -36.77
N ASN A 460 -6.99 -8.95 -37.22
CA ASN A 460 -7.17 -8.02 -38.33
C ASN A 460 -8.39 -7.12 -38.06
N GLU A 461 -8.61 -6.13 -38.91
CA GLU A 461 -9.71 -5.17 -38.72
C GLU A 461 -11.10 -5.84 -38.59
N GLU A 462 -11.37 -6.90 -39.36
CA GLU A 462 -12.68 -7.56 -39.41
C GLU A 462 -12.95 -8.39 -38.16
N ASN A 463 -12.00 -9.22 -37.74
CA ASN A 463 -12.23 -10.11 -36.60
C ASN A 463 -12.28 -9.35 -35.27
N GLN A 464 -11.57 -8.22 -35.12
CA GLN A 464 -11.72 -7.38 -33.94
C GLN A 464 -13.15 -6.86 -33.79
N LYS A 465 -13.76 -6.41 -34.89
CA LYS A 465 -15.16 -5.95 -34.92
C LYS A 465 -16.14 -7.07 -34.65
N GLU A 466 -15.88 -8.25 -35.20
CA GLU A 466 -16.68 -9.46 -34.95
C GLU A 466 -16.69 -9.82 -33.46
N PHE A 467 -15.52 -9.85 -32.80
CA PHE A 467 -15.47 -10.14 -31.37
C PHE A 467 -16.16 -9.08 -30.51
N ILE A 468 -16.00 -7.79 -30.82
CA ILE A 468 -16.76 -6.71 -30.16
C ILE A 468 -18.27 -6.99 -30.25
N ASP A 469 -18.77 -7.26 -31.45
CA ASP A 469 -20.20 -7.55 -31.64
C ASP A 469 -20.63 -8.82 -30.91
N LEU A 470 -19.79 -9.86 -30.87
CA LEU A 470 -20.09 -11.09 -30.14
C LEU A 470 -20.23 -10.84 -28.64
N TYR A 471 -19.30 -10.14 -27.98
CA TYR A 471 -19.43 -9.81 -26.56
C TYR A 471 -20.75 -9.07 -26.25
N LEU A 472 -21.08 -8.06 -27.08
CA LEU A 472 -22.32 -7.30 -26.94
C LEU A 472 -23.57 -8.16 -27.18
N GLN A 473 -23.54 -9.03 -28.19
CA GLN A 473 -24.65 -9.96 -28.49
C GLN A 473 -24.87 -10.99 -27.38
N ARG A 474 -23.81 -11.39 -26.67
CA ARG A 474 -23.91 -12.27 -25.49
C ARG A 474 -24.37 -11.54 -24.22
N GLY A 475 -24.56 -10.22 -24.29
CA GLY A 475 -25.03 -9.40 -23.16
C GLY A 475 -24.00 -9.23 -22.05
N ILE A 476 -22.71 -9.47 -22.34
CA ILE A 476 -21.63 -9.24 -21.38
C ILE A 476 -21.31 -7.74 -21.43
N HIS A 477 -21.43 -7.06 -20.29
CA HIS A 477 -21.01 -5.66 -20.16
C HIS A 477 -19.48 -5.59 -20.23
N ILE A 478 -18.97 -4.74 -21.11
CA ILE A 478 -17.55 -4.37 -21.20
C ILE A 478 -17.44 -2.86 -21.35
N ASP A 479 -16.42 -2.26 -20.74
CA ASP A 479 -16.10 -0.82 -20.81
C ASP A 479 -14.98 -0.55 -21.80
N TYR A 480 -14.01 -1.47 -21.90
CA TYR A 480 -12.85 -1.37 -22.79
C TYR A 480 -12.68 -2.61 -23.67
N TRP A 481 -12.41 -2.39 -24.96
CA TRP A 481 -11.89 -3.40 -25.88
C TRP A 481 -10.35 -3.43 -25.84
N TRP A 482 -9.79 -4.59 -25.55
CA TRP A 482 -8.37 -4.82 -25.31
C TRP A 482 -7.69 -5.41 -26.53
N MET A 483 -6.77 -4.62 -27.10
CA MET A 483 -5.90 -5.00 -28.21
C MET A 483 -4.48 -5.24 -27.69
N ASP A 484 -4.13 -6.52 -27.55
CA ASP A 484 -2.86 -6.95 -26.93
C ASP A 484 -1.65 -6.92 -27.90
N ALA A 485 -0.56 -7.62 -27.59
CA ALA A 485 0.69 -7.60 -28.31
C ALA A 485 0.57 -8.14 -29.75
N GLY A 486 1.25 -7.50 -30.70
CA GLY A 486 1.36 -8.00 -32.08
C GLY A 486 0.50 -7.29 -33.12
N TRP A 487 0.00 -6.08 -32.85
CA TRP A 487 -0.68 -5.23 -33.84
C TRP A 487 0.27 -4.55 -34.85
N TYR A 488 1.56 -4.57 -34.58
CA TYR A 488 2.60 -3.86 -35.33
C TYR A 488 3.24 -4.67 -36.46
N VAL A 489 3.92 -3.95 -37.36
CA VAL A 489 4.65 -4.50 -38.50
C VAL A 489 5.64 -5.59 -38.07
N GLY A 490 5.62 -6.73 -38.75
CA GLY A 490 6.55 -7.84 -38.52
C GLY A 490 6.06 -8.89 -37.52
N ALA A 491 5.07 -8.56 -36.68
CA ALA A 491 4.56 -9.48 -35.65
C ALA A 491 3.85 -10.71 -36.26
N ALA A 492 3.12 -10.54 -37.36
CA ALA A 492 2.44 -11.65 -38.03
C ALA A 492 3.41 -12.72 -38.55
N GLN A 493 4.62 -12.33 -38.94
CA GLN A 493 5.64 -13.22 -39.50
C GLN A 493 6.57 -13.79 -38.44
N ASN A 494 6.84 -13.03 -37.37
CA ASN A 494 7.87 -13.35 -36.37
C ASN A 494 7.31 -13.62 -34.96
N ASN A 495 5.98 -13.65 -34.81
CA ASN A 495 5.25 -13.68 -33.54
C ASN A 495 5.35 -12.36 -32.75
N TRP A 496 4.50 -12.19 -31.73
CA TRP A 496 4.40 -10.95 -30.96
C TRP A 496 5.72 -10.51 -30.28
N PRO A 497 6.66 -11.36 -29.84
CA PRO A 497 7.90 -10.88 -29.20
C PRO A 497 8.83 -10.07 -30.12
N PHE A 498 8.52 -9.96 -31.42
CA PHE A 498 9.25 -9.17 -32.41
C PHE A 498 8.99 -7.64 -32.25
N VAL A 499 9.36 -7.09 -31.09
CA VAL A 499 9.16 -5.68 -30.72
C VAL A 499 10.34 -4.79 -31.10
N GLY A 500 10.06 -3.49 -31.38
CA GLY A 500 11.07 -2.49 -31.77
C GLY A 500 10.74 -1.72 -33.06
N THR A 501 9.63 -2.06 -33.72
CA THR A 501 9.02 -1.28 -34.81
C THR A 501 7.58 -0.94 -34.42
N TRP A 502 7.33 0.26 -33.90
CA TRP A 502 6.02 0.67 -33.38
C TRP A 502 5.12 1.29 -34.46
N GLU A 503 4.97 0.61 -35.59
CA GLU A 503 4.11 1.03 -36.71
C GLU A 503 2.98 0.03 -36.88
N VAL A 504 1.75 0.51 -37.14
CA VAL A 504 0.58 -0.36 -37.34
C VAL A 504 0.78 -1.22 -38.59
N ASP A 505 0.51 -2.52 -38.48
CA ASP A 505 0.54 -3.44 -39.62
C ASP A 505 -0.65 -3.18 -40.56
N ARG A 506 -0.44 -2.30 -41.55
CA ARG A 506 -1.48 -1.89 -42.50
C ARG A 506 -1.93 -3.01 -43.45
N ASP A 507 -1.22 -4.13 -43.53
CA ASP A 507 -1.71 -5.29 -44.32
C ASP A 507 -2.88 -5.98 -43.60
N ARG A 508 -2.84 -6.04 -42.25
CA ARG A 508 -3.91 -6.60 -41.41
C ARG A 508 -4.92 -5.55 -40.96
N PHE A 509 -4.50 -4.30 -40.83
CA PHE A 509 -5.32 -3.15 -40.46
C PHE A 509 -5.21 -2.06 -41.54
N PRO A 510 -5.84 -2.21 -42.72
CA PRO A 510 -5.68 -1.27 -43.84
C PRO A 510 -6.00 0.19 -43.49
N ARG A 511 -6.92 0.40 -42.55
CA ARG A 511 -7.31 1.72 -42.06
C ARG A 511 -6.70 2.06 -40.70
N GLY A 512 -5.75 1.26 -40.23
CA GLY A 512 -5.15 1.39 -38.90
C GLY A 512 -6.01 0.73 -37.83
N LEU A 513 -5.52 0.78 -36.60
CA LEU A 513 -6.33 0.45 -35.42
C LEU A 513 -7.50 1.41 -35.25
N ARG A 514 -7.40 2.61 -35.84
CA ARG A 514 -8.47 3.61 -35.87
C ARG A 514 -9.82 3.06 -36.30
N ALA A 515 -9.82 2.15 -37.27
CA ALA A 515 -11.06 1.54 -37.74
C ALA A 515 -11.71 0.59 -36.72
N VAL A 516 -10.95 0.06 -35.77
CA VAL A 516 -11.44 -0.74 -34.64
C VAL A 516 -11.82 0.18 -33.47
N THR A 517 -11.02 1.19 -33.16
CA THR A 517 -11.33 2.14 -32.07
C THR A 517 -12.59 2.95 -32.36
N ASP A 518 -12.74 3.52 -33.57
CA ASP A 518 -13.99 4.21 -33.97
C ASP A 518 -15.21 3.26 -33.88
N TYR A 519 -15.03 1.99 -34.25
CA TYR A 519 -16.10 0.98 -34.19
C TYR A 519 -16.52 0.65 -32.75
N ALA A 520 -15.54 0.61 -31.84
CA ALA A 520 -15.76 0.45 -30.41
C ALA A 520 -16.48 1.68 -29.84
N HIS A 521 -16.03 2.89 -30.17
CA HIS A 521 -16.64 4.15 -29.73
C HIS A 521 -18.10 4.29 -30.21
N GLU A 522 -18.42 3.88 -31.45
CA GLU A 522 -19.79 3.84 -31.97
C GLU A 522 -20.74 2.94 -31.15
N ARG A 523 -20.19 2.01 -30.37
CA ARG A 523 -20.89 1.09 -29.47
C ARG A 523 -20.78 1.48 -28.00
N GLY A 524 -20.18 2.62 -27.69
CA GLY A 524 -19.99 3.12 -26.33
C GLY A 524 -18.83 2.46 -25.57
N LEU A 525 -17.91 1.79 -26.26
CA LEU A 525 -16.74 1.15 -25.68
C LEU A 525 -15.51 2.03 -25.88
N LYS A 526 -14.62 2.06 -24.89
CA LYS A 526 -13.25 2.60 -25.03
C LYS A 526 -12.28 1.50 -25.46
N THR A 527 -11.01 1.82 -25.67
CA THR A 527 -9.98 0.87 -26.11
C THR A 527 -8.71 0.95 -25.28
N VAL A 528 -8.07 -0.21 -25.06
CA VAL A 528 -6.72 -0.32 -24.50
C VAL A 528 -5.80 -0.99 -25.51
N VAL A 529 -4.60 -0.43 -25.70
CA VAL A 529 -3.59 -0.99 -26.61
C VAL A 529 -2.28 -1.24 -25.89
N TRP A 530 -1.71 -2.42 -26.12
CA TRP A 530 -0.44 -2.88 -25.57
C TRP A 530 0.79 -2.31 -26.30
N PHE A 531 1.83 -1.96 -25.53
CA PHE A 531 3.15 -1.54 -25.97
C PHE A 531 4.24 -2.16 -25.07
N GLU A 532 5.47 -2.28 -25.57
CA GLU A 532 6.64 -2.71 -24.79
C GLU A 532 7.91 -2.03 -25.30
N PRO A 533 8.00 -0.68 -25.22
CA PRO A 533 9.00 0.09 -25.96
C PRO A 533 10.44 -0.14 -25.50
N GLU A 534 10.63 -0.66 -24.30
CA GLU A 534 11.95 -0.88 -23.70
C GLU A 534 12.70 -2.05 -24.34
N ARG A 535 12.00 -3.13 -24.74
CA ARG A 535 12.64 -4.31 -25.35
C ARG A 535 12.73 -4.14 -26.86
N VAL A 536 13.90 -4.43 -27.43
CA VAL A 536 14.17 -4.27 -28.87
C VAL A 536 14.75 -5.55 -29.45
N HIS A 537 14.02 -6.17 -30.38
CA HIS A 537 14.39 -7.43 -31.03
C HIS A 537 15.26 -7.18 -32.28
N PRO A 538 16.27 -8.06 -32.58
CA PRO A 538 17.01 -8.01 -33.85
C PRO A 538 16.12 -7.96 -35.08
N GLY A 539 16.51 -7.18 -36.10
CA GLY A 539 15.76 -7.03 -37.35
C GLY A 539 14.59 -6.03 -37.31
N THR A 540 14.37 -5.36 -36.17
CA THR A 540 13.38 -4.28 -36.04
C THR A 540 14.00 -2.91 -36.32
N TRP A 541 13.15 -1.90 -36.57
CA TRP A 541 13.60 -0.57 -36.97
C TRP A 541 14.54 0.07 -35.95
N LEU A 542 14.20 0.04 -34.65
CA LEU A 542 15.07 0.57 -33.59
C LEU A 542 16.42 -0.15 -33.57
N TYR A 543 16.41 -1.48 -33.73
CA TYR A 543 17.62 -2.29 -33.70
C TYR A 543 18.62 -1.92 -34.82
N GLU A 544 18.09 -1.73 -36.03
CA GLU A 544 18.91 -1.52 -37.23
C GLU A 544 19.26 -0.05 -37.46
N GLN A 545 18.34 0.87 -37.16
CA GLN A 545 18.49 2.29 -37.50
C GLN A 545 19.06 3.13 -36.34
N HIS A 546 18.83 2.72 -35.09
CA HIS A 546 19.27 3.45 -33.90
C HIS A 546 20.05 2.58 -32.90
N PRO A 547 21.08 1.83 -33.32
CA PRO A 547 21.86 1.02 -32.41
C PRO A 547 22.56 1.82 -31.31
N GLU A 548 22.81 3.12 -31.51
CA GLU A 548 23.36 4.06 -30.53
C GLU A 548 22.43 4.35 -29.35
N TRP A 549 21.13 4.09 -29.51
CA TRP A 549 20.14 4.26 -28.44
C TRP A 549 19.98 3.02 -27.56
N LEU A 550 20.72 1.95 -27.82
CA LEU A 550 20.43 0.63 -27.28
C LEU A 550 21.55 0.12 -26.37
N PHE A 551 21.21 -0.25 -25.14
CA PHE A 551 22.08 -1.05 -24.29
C PHE A 551 22.20 -2.47 -24.82
N THR A 552 23.36 -3.07 -24.61
CA THR A 552 23.65 -4.48 -24.98
C THR A 552 24.17 -5.21 -23.75
N ALA A 553 23.66 -6.41 -23.49
CA ALA A 553 24.16 -7.31 -22.45
C ALA A 553 24.95 -8.47 -23.08
N PRO A 554 26.15 -8.82 -22.56
CA PRO A 554 26.85 -10.01 -22.99
C PRO A 554 26.02 -11.27 -22.70
N GLY A 555 25.88 -12.14 -23.71
CA GLY A 555 25.26 -13.45 -23.54
C GLY A 555 23.73 -13.48 -23.58
N ASP A 556 23.06 -12.39 -24.01
CA ASP A 556 21.62 -12.45 -24.28
C ASP A 556 21.31 -13.54 -25.33
N PRO A 557 20.46 -14.53 -25.02
CA PRO A 557 20.25 -15.69 -25.88
C PRO A 557 19.49 -15.36 -27.17
N ASN A 558 18.75 -14.25 -27.19
CA ASN A 558 17.91 -13.83 -28.32
C ASN A 558 18.56 -12.69 -29.12
N GLY A 559 19.73 -12.21 -28.70
CA GLY A 559 20.40 -11.03 -29.28
C GLY A 559 19.63 -9.73 -29.07
N GLN A 560 18.69 -9.70 -28.13
CA GLN A 560 17.85 -8.56 -27.81
C GLN A 560 18.67 -7.42 -27.20
N LYS A 561 18.09 -6.22 -27.25
CA LYS A 561 18.65 -5.00 -26.67
C LYS A 561 17.60 -4.26 -25.86
N LEU A 562 18.07 -3.41 -24.95
CA LEU A 562 17.25 -2.54 -24.12
C LEU A 562 17.37 -1.09 -24.61
N LEU A 563 16.23 -0.44 -24.90
CA LEU A 563 16.21 0.98 -25.24
C LEU A 563 16.69 1.82 -24.05
N ASN A 564 17.68 2.68 -24.28
CA ASN A 564 18.25 3.54 -23.25
C ASN A 564 17.45 4.83 -23.13
N LEU A 565 16.52 4.87 -22.18
CA LEU A 565 15.71 6.07 -21.89
C LEU A 565 16.49 7.19 -21.20
N GLY A 566 17.73 6.92 -20.78
CA GLY A 566 18.65 7.93 -20.28
C GLY A 566 19.24 8.84 -21.38
N ILE A 567 19.09 8.48 -22.66
CA ILE A 567 19.44 9.34 -23.80
C ILE A 567 18.24 10.24 -24.10
N PRO A 568 18.36 11.58 -23.93
CA PRO A 568 17.25 12.51 -24.15
C PRO A 568 16.61 12.37 -25.53
N GLU A 569 17.41 12.20 -26.58
CA GLU A 569 16.94 12.08 -27.97
C GLU A 569 16.11 10.81 -28.19
N ALA A 570 16.51 9.67 -27.58
CA ALA A 570 15.77 8.41 -27.67
C ALA A 570 14.43 8.49 -26.93
N ARG A 571 14.43 9.11 -25.74
CA ARG A 571 13.22 9.33 -24.95
C ARG A 571 12.26 10.29 -25.64
N GLU A 572 12.76 11.40 -26.18
CA GLU A 572 11.94 12.37 -26.92
C GLU A 572 11.31 11.75 -28.15
N TRP A 573 12.10 11.01 -28.95
CA TRP A 573 11.56 10.24 -30.07
C TRP A 573 10.46 9.27 -29.63
N LEU A 574 10.70 8.49 -28.57
CA LEU A 574 9.72 7.52 -28.08
C LEU A 574 8.43 8.22 -27.64
N THR A 575 8.56 9.32 -26.89
CA THR A 575 7.44 10.12 -26.39
C THR A 575 6.58 10.63 -27.54
N ASP A 576 7.20 11.30 -28.51
CA ASP A 576 6.50 11.87 -29.67
C ASP A 576 5.92 10.79 -30.60
N HIS A 577 6.59 9.65 -30.70
CA HIS A 577 6.11 8.53 -31.49
C HIS A 577 4.87 7.89 -30.89
N VAL A 578 4.89 7.58 -29.59
CA VAL A 578 3.76 6.95 -28.91
C VAL A 578 2.57 7.90 -28.77
N ASP A 579 2.80 9.17 -28.42
CA ASP A 579 1.78 10.24 -28.42
C ASP A 579 1.05 10.33 -29.77
N ARG A 580 1.81 10.31 -30.88
CA ARG A 580 1.23 10.28 -32.23
C ARG A 580 0.39 9.03 -32.47
N VAL A 581 0.89 7.84 -32.11
CA VAL A 581 0.12 6.59 -32.28
C VAL A 581 -1.17 6.61 -31.47
N ILE A 582 -1.12 7.06 -30.20
CA ILE A 582 -2.30 7.21 -29.34
C ILE A 582 -3.33 8.13 -30.00
N THR A 583 -2.89 9.29 -30.48
CA THR A 583 -3.75 10.31 -31.11
C THR A 583 -4.33 9.84 -32.44
N ASP A 584 -3.49 9.37 -33.35
CA ASP A 584 -3.88 9.01 -34.72
C ASP A 584 -4.81 7.80 -34.73
N GLU A 585 -4.53 6.81 -33.88
CA GLU A 585 -5.28 5.57 -33.80
C GLU A 585 -6.47 5.63 -32.82
N GLY A 586 -6.65 6.73 -32.08
CA GLY A 586 -7.79 6.95 -31.19
C GLY A 586 -7.80 6.02 -29.97
N ILE A 587 -6.65 5.85 -29.33
CA ILE A 587 -6.47 4.94 -28.19
C ILE A 587 -6.87 5.65 -26.89
N ASP A 588 -7.68 5.01 -26.05
CA ASP A 588 -8.19 5.61 -24.80
C ASP A 588 -7.38 5.24 -23.55
N LEU A 589 -6.59 4.16 -23.63
CA LEU A 589 -5.79 3.65 -22.53
C LEU A 589 -4.49 3.05 -23.08
N TYR A 590 -3.35 3.54 -22.60
CA TYR A 590 -2.02 3.04 -22.94
C TYR A 590 -1.58 1.96 -21.95
N ARG A 591 -1.34 0.73 -22.42
CA ARG A 591 -0.79 -0.35 -21.62
C ARG A 591 0.68 -0.57 -21.97
N GLN A 592 1.56 -0.46 -20.99
CA GLN A 592 2.97 -0.77 -21.17
C GLN A 592 3.36 -2.03 -20.41
N ASP A 593 3.92 -2.97 -21.14
CA ASP A 593 4.52 -4.19 -20.62
C ASP A 593 6.05 -4.09 -20.57
N PHE A 594 6.68 -5.07 -19.91
CA PHE A 594 8.12 -5.20 -19.83
C PHE A 594 8.58 -6.64 -19.52
N ASN A 595 8.94 -7.37 -20.58
CA ASN A 595 9.19 -8.81 -20.56
C ASN A 595 10.68 -9.16 -20.75
N MET A 596 11.58 -8.39 -20.15
CA MET A 596 13.00 -8.73 -20.06
C MET A 596 13.59 -8.31 -18.71
N ASP A 597 14.72 -8.92 -18.35
CA ASP A 597 15.50 -8.55 -17.17
C ASP A 597 16.56 -7.50 -17.56
N PRO A 598 16.40 -6.21 -17.19
CA PRO A 598 17.30 -5.14 -17.62
C PRO A 598 18.63 -5.08 -16.88
N LEU A 599 18.76 -5.70 -15.70
CA LEU A 599 19.92 -5.47 -14.82
C LEU A 599 21.25 -5.74 -15.53
N GLY A 600 21.34 -6.85 -16.28
CA GLY A 600 22.55 -7.20 -17.02
C GLY A 600 22.93 -6.16 -18.09
N TYR A 601 21.94 -5.49 -18.69
CA TYR A 601 22.15 -4.46 -19.70
C TYR A 601 22.72 -3.18 -19.09
N TRP A 602 22.17 -2.73 -17.96
CA TRP A 602 22.68 -1.54 -17.27
C TRP A 602 24.08 -1.78 -16.72
N ARG A 603 24.32 -2.92 -16.05
CA ARG A 603 25.65 -3.21 -15.46
C ARG A 603 26.75 -3.36 -16.53
N ALA A 604 26.42 -3.91 -17.70
CA ALA A 604 27.37 -4.03 -18.80
C ALA A 604 27.70 -2.68 -19.47
N ALA A 605 26.81 -1.69 -19.37
CA ALA A 605 26.99 -0.37 -19.96
C ALA A 605 27.88 0.56 -19.11
N ASP A 606 27.95 0.32 -17.80
CA ASP A 606 28.67 1.17 -16.87
C ASP A 606 30.18 0.88 -16.86
N ALA A 607 30.99 1.94 -16.88
CA ALA A 607 32.42 1.86 -16.59
C ALA A 607 32.68 1.59 -15.08
N GLU A 608 33.92 1.23 -14.73
CA GLU A 608 34.30 0.87 -13.34
C GLU A 608 33.97 1.97 -12.31
N ASP A 609 34.16 3.23 -12.70
CA ASP A 609 33.90 4.44 -11.92
C ASP A 609 32.54 5.08 -12.21
N ARG A 610 31.61 4.31 -12.79
CA ARG A 610 30.28 4.77 -13.23
C ARG A 610 29.16 3.78 -12.90
N GLN A 611 29.41 2.81 -12.03
CA GLN A 611 28.46 1.76 -11.68
C GLN A 611 27.18 2.34 -11.05
N GLY A 612 26.03 2.03 -11.66
CA GLY A 612 24.72 2.53 -11.26
C GLY A 612 24.16 3.64 -12.14
N ILE A 613 24.98 4.33 -12.96
CA ILE A 613 24.53 5.50 -13.73
C ILE A 613 23.54 5.12 -14.83
N ALA A 614 23.77 4.04 -15.58
CA ALA A 614 22.91 3.64 -16.70
C ALA A 614 21.47 3.34 -16.24
N GLU A 615 21.33 2.58 -15.15
CA GLU A 615 20.04 2.31 -14.51
C GLU A 615 19.38 3.61 -14.03
N ASN A 616 20.12 4.47 -13.33
CA ASN A 616 19.55 5.67 -12.73
C ASN A 616 18.99 6.63 -13.79
N LEU A 617 19.76 6.86 -14.86
CA LEU A 617 19.34 7.72 -15.96
C LEU A 617 18.20 7.08 -16.77
N HIS A 618 18.21 5.76 -16.97
CA HIS A 618 17.10 5.04 -17.60
C HIS A 618 15.81 5.22 -16.82
N VAL A 619 15.83 5.00 -15.50
CA VAL A 619 14.65 5.15 -14.64
C VAL A 619 14.12 6.59 -14.65
N GLN A 620 15.01 7.59 -14.56
CA GLN A 620 14.60 8.99 -14.70
C GLN A 620 13.93 9.25 -16.06
N GLY A 621 14.50 8.70 -17.14
CA GLY A 621 13.94 8.80 -18.48
C GLY A 621 12.58 8.14 -18.64
N TYR A 622 12.42 6.94 -18.07
CA TYR A 622 11.17 6.18 -18.03
C TYR A 622 10.06 6.95 -17.31
N LEU A 623 10.33 7.46 -16.10
CA LEU A 623 9.35 8.24 -15.35
C LEU A 623 8.98 9.54 -16.08
N ALA A 624 9.96 10.23 -16.67
CA ALA A 624 9.73 11.43 -17.48
C ALA A 624 8.89 11.15 -18.74
N TYR A 625 9.09 10.00 -19.38
CA TYR A 625 8.28 9.57 -20.52
C TYR A 625 6.81 9.39 -20.13
N TRP A 626 6.53 8.71 -19.01
CA TRP A 626 5.16 8.57 -18.51
C TRP A 626 4.54 9.89 -18.05
N ASP A 627 5.31 10.75 -17.39
CA ASP A 627 4.85 12.08 -17.01
C ASP A 627 4.46 12.91 -18.24
N ALA A 628 5.25 12.84 -19.32
CA ALA A 628 4.94 13.53 -20.58
C ALA A 628 3.68 12.97 -21.27
N LEU A 629 3.46 11.64 -21.27
CA LEU A 629 2.24 11.06 -21.82
C LEU A 629 0.99 11.51 -21.04
N ARG A 630 1.07 11.58 -19.71
CA ARG A 630 -0.03 12.06 -18.87
C ARG A 630 -0.32 13.55 -19.08
N GLU A 631 0.71 14.36 -19.31
CA GLU A 631 0.54 15.78 -19.63
C GLU A 631 -0.16 15.97 -20.98
N ARG A 632 0.19 15.17 -22.00
CA ARG A 632 -0.40 15.24 -23.35
C ARG A 632 -1.79 14.60 -23.44
N HIS A 633 -2.07 13.61 -22.59
CA HIS A 633 -3.35 12.90 -22.52
C HIS A 633 -3.89 12.89 -21.07
N PRO A 634 -4.34 14.04 -20.53
CA PRO A 634 -4.72 14.16 -19.12
C PRO A 634 -5.89 13.26 -18.71
N ASP A 635 -6.76 12.89 -19.65
CA ASP A 635 -7.92 12.02 -19.41
C ASP A 635 -7.60 10.51 -19.52
N MET A 636 -6.36 10.16 -19.88
CA MET A 636 -5.95 8.78 -20.15
C MET A 636 -5.37 8.10 -18.90
N LEU A 637 -5.76 6.84 -18.68
CA LEU A 637 -5.06 5.96 -17.75
C LEU A 637 -3.86 5.31 -18.45
N ILE A 638 -2.77 5.16 -17.71
CA ILE A 638 -1.67 4.27 -18.06
C ILE A 638 -1.84 2.96 -17.30
N ASP A 639 -1.72 1.84 -17.98
CA ASP A 639 -1.70 0.50 -17.38
C ASP A 639 -0.25 -0.04 -17.32
N THR A 640 0.21 -0.37 -16.12
CA THR A 640 1.55 -0.95 -15.89
C THR A 640 1.50 -2.47 -15.91
N CYS A 641 2.40 -3.06 -16.69
CA CYS A 641 2.64 -4.49 -16.75
C CYS A 641 4.16 -4.75 -16.90
N ALA A 642 4.62 -5.86 -16.36
CA ALA A 642 5.97 -6.37 -16.54
C ALA A 642 5.95 -7.89 -16.35
N SER A 643 5.46 -8.64 -17.36
CA SER A 643 5.11 -10.05 -17.19
C SER A 643 4.17 -10.28 -16.00
N GLY A 644 3.08 -9.52 -15.96
CA GLY A 644 2.25 -9.35 -14.76
C GLY A 644 2.72 -8.19 -13.88
N GLY A 645 2.67 -8.39 -12.57
CA GLY A 645 2.93 -7.35 -11.57
C GLY A 645 4.39 -7.19 -11.13
N ARG A 646 5.39 -7.38 -12.00
CA ARG A 646 6.83 -7.20 -11.61
C ARG A 646 7.31 -5.74 -11.62
N ARG A 647 6.39 -4.78 -11.82
CA ARG A 647 6.63 -3.34 -11.70
C ARG A 647 5.47 -2.60 -11.02
N MET A 648 5.13 -3.03 -9.79
CA MET A 648 4.11 -2.43 -8.91
C MET A 648 4.72 -1.60 -7.75
N ASP A 649 5.84 -0.95 -8.01
CA ASP A 649 6.46 -0.01 -7.08
C ASP A 649 5.70 1.33 -7.06
N LEU A 650 5.93 2.14 -6.03
CA LEU A 650 5.17 3.36 -5.80
C LEU A 650 5.33 4.42 -6.91
N GLU A 651 6.51 4.52 -7.54
CA GLU A 651 6.73 5.51 -8.61
C GLU A 651 5.95 5.13 -9.88
N SER A 652 5.80 3.83 -10.14
CA SER A 652 4.93 3.31 -11.20
C SER A 652 3.44 3.49 -10.85
N LEU A 653 3.03 3.09 -9.64
CA LEU A 653 1.61 3.11 -9.22
C LEU A 653 1.04 4.54 -9.04
N ARG A 654 1.88 5.57 -8.91
CA ARG A 654 1.40 6.97 -8.91
C ARG A 654 1.19 7.59 -10.29
N ARG A 655 1.62 6.87 -11.34
CA ARG A 655 1.48 7.27 -12.74
C ARG A 655 0.54 6.36 -13.52
N SER A 656 0.31 5.15 -13.00
CA SER A 656 -0.39 4.07 -13.69
C SER A 656 -1.27 3.28 -12.74
N VAL A 657 -2.14 2.44 -13.30
CA VAL A 657 -2.90 1.41 -12.60
C VAL A 657 -2.42 0.02 -13.06
N PRO A 658 -2.37 -1.01 -12.20
CA PRO A 658 -1.97 -2.36 -12.61
C PRO A 658 -3.21 -3.19 -13.00
N LEU A 659 -3.66 -3.11 -14.26
CA LEU A 659 -4.84 -3.86 -14.72
C LEU A 659 -4.57 -5.35 -14.93
N TRP A 660 -3.30 -5.77 -14.84
CA TRP A 660 -2.89 -7.17 -14.91
C TRP A 660 -1.86 -7.50 -13.81
N ARG A 661 -2.36 -7.94 -12.65
CA ARG A 661 -1.53 -8.14 -11.43
C ARG A 661 -0.50 -9.27 -11.51
N SER A 662 -0.70 -10.29 -12.36
CA SER A 662 0.19 -11.47 -12.45
C SER A 662 -0.15 -12.29 -13.70
N ASP A 663 0.88 -12.86 -14.33
CA ASP A 663 0.71 -13.88 -15.38
C ASP A 663 0.31 -15.26 -14.82
N HIS A 664 0.37 -15.46 -13.49
CA HIS A 664 -0.25 -16.60 -12.79
C HIS A 664 -1.77 -16.39 -12.67
N ALA A 665 -2.43 -16.19 -13.81
CA ALA A 665 -3.85 -15.95 -13.89
C ALA A 665 -4.66 -17.27 -13.86
N TYR A 666 -5.93 -17.16 -13.50
CA TYR A 666 -6.97 -18.21 -13.55
C TYR A 666 -6.82 -19.40 -12.58
N GLU A 667 -5.62 -19.71 -12.08
CA GLU A 667 -5.48 -20.70 -11.00
C GLU A 667 -6.00 -20.09 -9.69
N VAL A 668 -7.06 -20.70 -9.14
CA VAL A 668 -7.92 -20.10 -8.12
C VAL A 668 -7.26 -19.91 -6.75
N ILE A 669 -6.43 -20.86 -6.28
CA ILE A 669 -5.80 -20.75 -4.96
C ILE A 669 -4.73 -19.65 -4.98
N GLY A 670 -3.88 -19.62 -6.01
CA GLY A 670 -2.90 -18.56 -6.21
C GLY A 670 -3.56 -17.20 -6.38
N ASN A 671 -4.68 -17.11 -7.10
CA ASN A 671 -5.41 -15.84 -7.28
C ASN A 671 -6.08 -15.33 -6.01
N GLN A 672 -6.57 -16.23 -5.15
CA GLN A 672 -7.01 -15.86 -3.80
C GLN A 672 -5.85 -15.26 -2.98
N CYS A 673 -4.66 -15.87 -3.03
CA CYS A 673 -3.47 -15.34 -2.35
C CYS A 673 -3.02 -13.99 -2.91
N LEU A 674 -3.03 -13.83 -4.24
CA LEU A 674 -2.74 -12.57 -4.91
C LEU A 674 -3.71 -11.46 -4.48
N THR A 675 -5.03 -11.73 -4.45
CA THR A 675 -6.02 -10.77 -3.93
C THR A 675 -5.71 -10.42 -2.49
N TYR A 676 -5.49 -11.43 -1.64
CA TYR A 676 -5.25 -11.24 -0.21
C TYR A 676 -3.99 -10.39 0.07
N GLY A 677 -2.89 -10.65 -0.63
CA GLY A 677 -1.64 -9.90 -0.49
C GLY A 677 -1.72 -8.50 -1.08
N LEU A 678 -2.22 -8.36 -2.31
CA LEU A 678 -2.27 -7.08 -3.00
C LEU A 678 -3.24 -6.09 -2.34
N SER A 679 -4.38 -6.58 -1.84
CA SER A 679 -5.39 -5.75 -1.16
C SER A 679 -4.87 -5.08 0.11
N GLN A 680 -3.72 -5.48 0.65
CA GLN A 680 -3.12 -4.81 1.80
C GLN A 680 -2.37 -3.51 1.41
N TRP A 681 -2.05 -3.33 0.14
CA TRP A 681 -1.14 -2.27 -0.33
C TRP A 681 -1.72 -1.42 -1.44
N VAL A 682 -2.30 -2.06 -2.45
CA VAL A 682 -2.78 -1.41 -3.66
C VAL A 682 -4.30 -1.44 -3.62
N PRO A 683 -5.00 -0.28 -3.72
CA PRO A 683 -6.45 -0.21 -3.63
C PRO A 683 -7.19 -0.40 -4.97
N TYR A 684 -6.47 -0.31 -6.09
CA TYR A 684 -7.04 -0.52 -7.43
C TYR A 684 -6.09 -1.36 -8.30
N TRP A 685 -6.59 -2.48 -8.81
CA TRP A 685 -5.85 -3.43 -9.64
C TRP A 685 -6.80 -4.27 -10.49
N GLY A 686 -6.25 -5.01 -11.46
CA GLY A 686 -7.01 -5.95 -12.27
C GLY A 686 -6.39 -7.33 -12.45
N THR A 687 -7.20 -8.24 -12.99
CA THR A 687 -6.82 -9.63 -13.28
C THR A 687 -7.74 -10.23 -14.34
N GLY A 688 -7.30 -11.32 -14.97
CA GLY A 688 -8.15 -12.15 -15.80
C GLY A 688 -9.20 -12.91 -14.99
N ASN A 689 -10.42 -12.98 -15.51
CA ASN A 689 -11.54 -13.74 -14.95
C ASN A 689 -12.24 -14.53 -16.05
N THR A 690 -12.29 -15.85 -15.89
CA THR A 690 -12.98 -16.77 -16.82
C THR A 690 -14.30 -17.27 -16.25
N GLY A 691 -14.44 -17.31 -14.92
CA GLY A 691 -15.65 -17.80 -14.25
C GLY A 691 -15.99 -19.27 -14.51
N TYR A 692 -15.04 -20.12 -14.94
CA TYR A 692 -15.24 -21.55 -15.16
C TYR A 692 -14.02 -22.38 -14.74
N ALA A 693 -14.23 -23.67 -14.42
CA ALA A 693 -13.20 -24.57 -13.91
C ALA A 693 -12.27 -25.10 -15.02
N GLY A 694 -11.02 -24.66 -15.06
CA GLY A 694 -10.03 -25.19 -16.02
C GLY A 694 -8.84 -24.27 -16.22
N SER A 695 -7.89 -24.70 -17.05
CA SER A 695 -6.77 -23.84 -17.44
C SER A 695 -7.24 -22.72 -18.36
N TYR A 696 -6.38 -21.71 -18.49
CA TYR A 696 -6.39 -20.55 -19.41
C TYR A 696 -7.06 -20.82 -20.79
N HIS A 697 -7.08 -22.07 -21.27
CA HIS A 697 -7.53 -22.48 -22.60
C HIS A 697 -8.96 -23.02 -22.72
N GLY A 698 -9.83 -22.86 -21.69
CA GLY A 698 -11.23 -23.31 -21.68
C GLY A 698 -11.76 -23.74 -23.04
N SER A 699 -11.55 -25.01 -23.38
CA SER A 699 -12.22 -25.60 -24.53
C SER A 699 -13.70 -25.47 -24.23
N GLY A 700 -14.46 -24.84 -25.13
CA GLY A 700 -15.91 -24.66 -24.99
C GLY A 700 -16.60 -25.87 -24.34
N ALA A 701 -17.66 -25.57 -23.59
CA ALA A 701 -18.45 -26.44 -22.71
C ALA A 701 -18.02 -26.54 -21.23
N THR A 702 -17.15 -25.66 -20.73
CA THR A 702 -16.84 -25.65 -19.29
C THR A 702 -17.95 -24.90 -18.52
N PRO A 703 -18.53 -25.50 -17.46
CA PRO A 703 -19.60 -24.84 -16.70
C PRO A 703 -19.09 -23.58 -16.00
N VAL A 704 -19.96 -22.59 -15.87
CA VAL A 704 -19.71 -21.42 -15.02
C VAL A 704 -19.63 -21.88 -13.56
N VAL A 705 -18.52 -21.56 -12.89
CA VAL A 705 -18.26 -21.95 -11.49
C VAL A 705 -18.08 -20.68 -10.65
N ALA A 706 -19.02 -20.45 -9.72
CA ALA A 706 -19.00 -19.28 -8.85
C ALA A 706 -17.72 -19.19 -7.99
N TYR A 707 -17.20 -20.33 -7.52
CA TYR A 707 -15.94 -20.40 -6.77
C TYR A 707 -14.77 -19.77 -7.55
N ASP A 708 -14.61 -20.14 -8.82
CA ASP A 708 -13.55 -19.65 -9.70
C ASP A 708 -13.75 -18.17 -10.03
N PHE A 709 -14.98 -17.75 -10.32
CA PHE A 709 -15.32 -16.34 -10.53
C PHE A 709 -14.93 -15.48 -9.33
N TRP A 710 -15.36 -15.85 -8.12
CA TRP A 710 -15.07 -15.09 -6.91
C TRP A 710 -13.60 -15.14 -6.49
N SER A 711 -12.88 -16.21 -6.85
CA SER A 711 -11.44 -16.33 -6.60
C SER A 711 -10.60 -15.35 -7.44
N THR A 712 -11.16 -14.84 -8.55
CA THR A 712 -10.49 -13.97 -9.53
C THR A 712 -11.22 -12.63 -9.71
N VAL A 713 -11.98 -12.18 -8.71
CA VAL A 713 -12.63 -10.87 -8.74
C VAL A 713 -11.63 -9.76 -8.35
N ALA A 714 -11.75 -8.61 -9.00
CA ALA A 714 -10.95 -7.40 -8.74
C ALA A 714 -11.72 -6.14 -9.18
N PRO A 715 -11.27 -4.93 -8.78
CA PRO A 715 -11.82 -3.66 -9.26
C PRO A 715 -11.86 -3.55 -10.78
N ALA A 716 -10.78 -3.95 -11.46
CA ALA A 716 -10.74 -4.13 -12.91
C ALA A 716 -10.71 -5.63 -13.27
N MET A 717 -11.53 -6.05 -14.22
CA MET A 717 -11.67 -7.46 -14.58
C MET A 717 -11.54 -7.65 -16.09
N VAL A 718 -10.59 -8.47 -16.52
CA VAL A 718 -10.45 -8.86 -17.93
C VAL A 718 -11.24 -10.14 -18.17
N VAL A 719 -12.35 -10.04 -18.90
CA VAL A 719 -13.27 -11.14 -19.22
C VAL A 719 -12.61 -12.11 -20.21
N GLY A 720 -12.10 -13.22 -19.69
CA GLY A 720 -11.38 -14.26 -20.44
C GLY A 720 -12.28 -15.34 -21.06
N VAL A 721 -13.55 -15.05 -21.35
CA VAL A 721 -14.51 -16.01 -21.90
C VAL A 721 -14.38 -16.09 -23.43
N ASP A 722 -14.31 -17.29 -24.01
CA ASP A 722 -14.44 -17.45 -25.47
C ASP A 722 -15.91 -17.32 -25.90
N VAL A 723 -16.30 -16.11 -26.30
CA VAL A 723 -17.68 -15.73 -26.68
C VAL A 723 -18.23 -16.42 -27.94
N ARG A 724 -17.40 -17.24 -28.61
CA ARG A 724 -17.79 -18.08 -29.75
C ARG A 724 -18.48 -19.37 -29.29
N ALA A 725 -18.32 -19.78 -28.03
CA ALA A 725 -18.94 -20.99 -27.50
C ALA A 725 -20.43 -20.76 -27.22
N ASP A 726 -21.32 -21.37 -27.99
CA ASP A 726 -22.78 -21.23 -27.82
C ASP A 726 -23.29 -21.94 -26.57
N GLU A 727 -22.59 -22.98 -26.12
CA GLU A 727 -22.95 -23.80 -24.98
C GLU A 727 -22.54 -23.21 -23.61
N PHE A 728 -21.81 -22.09 -23.61
CA PHE A 728 -21.46 -21.40 -22.37
C PHE A 728 -22.70 -20.78 -21.71
N ASP A 729 -22.80 -20.88 -20.38
CA ASP A 729 -23.94 -20.33 -19.64
C ASP A 729 -23.75 -18.82 -19.38
N TYR A 730 -23.98 -18.03 -20.42
CA TYR A 730 -23.92 -16.57 -20.35
C TYR A 730 -24.88 -15.99 -19.31
N SER A 731 -26.02 -16.64 -19.05
CA SER A 731 -26.98 -16.18 -18.05
C SER A 731 -26.40 -16.31 -16.65
N ALA A 732 -25.75 -17.44 -16.33
CA ALA A 732 -25.09 -17.64 -15.05
C ALA A 732 -23.90 -16.69 -14.87
N PHE A 733 -23.09 -16.50 -15.91
CA PHE A 733 -21.95 -15.58 -15.87
C PHE A 733 -22.40 -14.13 -15.65
N ASN A 734 -23.38 -13.65 -16.43
CA ASN A 734 -23.92 -12.30 -16.27
C ASN A 734 -24.57 -12.09 -14.89
N ALA A 735 -25.18 -13.11 -14.30
CA ALA A 735 -25.71 -13.04 -12.94
C ALA A 735 -24.59 -12.86 -11.89
N LEU A 736 -23.42 -13.47 -12.08
CA LEU A 736 -22.25 -13.27 -11.22
C LEU A 736 -21.66 -11.87 -11.41
N CYS A 737 -21.56 -11.38 -12.65
CA CYS A 737 -21.18 -9.99 -12.92
C CYS A 737 -22.12 -9.01 -12.22
N GLN A 738 -23.44 -9.22 -12.29
CA GLN A 738 -24.41 -8.36 -11.59
C GLN A 738 -24.25 -8.41 -10.07
N GLN A 739 -23.96 -9.58 -9.50
CA GLN A 739 -23.67 -9.71 -8.06
C GLN A 739 -22.40 -8.96 -7.67
N ARG A 740 -21.36 -9.01 -8.50
CA ARG A 740 -20.13 -8.24 -8.30
C ARG A 740 -20.40 -6.73 -8.21
N GLU A 741 -21.27 -6.19 -9.07
CA GLU A 741 -21.61 -4.75 -9.04
C GLU A 741 -22.16 -4.27 -7.70
N ALA A 742 -22.78 -5.16 -6.90
CA ALA A 742 -23.31 -4.81 -5.58
C ALA A 742 -22.21 -4.59 -4.52
N ILE A 743 -20.99 -5.08 -4.75
CA ILE A 743 -19.92 -5.09 -3.74
C ILE A 743 -18.56 -4.61 -4.25
N VAL A 744 -18.37 -4.41 -5.56
CA VAL A 744 -17.05 -4.14 -6.15
C VAL A 744 -16.47 -2.81 -5.69
N ASP A 745 -17.31 -1.82 -5.40
CA ASP A 745 -16.86 -0.56 -4.82
C ASP A 745 -16.32 -0.71 -3.39
N CYS A 746 -16.70 -1.77 -2.68
CA CYS A 746 -16.10 -2.07 -1.38
C CYS A 746 -14.59 -2.29 -1.46
N PHE A 747 -14.04 -2.67 -2.63
CA PHE A 747 -12.60 -2.86 -2.81
C PHE A 747 -11.79 -1.58 -2.65
N TYR A 748 -12.41 -0.40 -2.69
CA TYR A 748 -11.76 0.89 -2.36
C TYR A 748 -11.66 1.14 -0.85
N GLY A 749 -12.42 0.40 -0.05
CA GLY A 749 -12.49 0.58 1.39
C GLY A 749 -11.30 0.01 2.17
N ASP A 750 -11.47 0.00 3.49
CA ASP A 750 -10.57 -0.66 4.43
C ASP A 750 -10.53 -2.16 4.15
N PHE A 751 -9.34 -2.75 4.25
CA PHE A 751 -9.14 -4.18 4.01
C PHE A 751 -8.71 -4.85 5.31
N TYR A 752 -9.47 -5.88 5.72
CA TYR A 752 -9.18 -6.66 6.90
C TYR A 752 -8.96 -8.13 6.54
N PRO A 753 -7.74 -8.65 6.70
CA PRO A 753 -7.53 -10.10 6.69
C PRO A 753 -8.27 -10.76 7.86
N LEU A 754 -9.08 -11.78 7.59
CA LEU A 754 -9.85 -12.50 8.62
C LEU A 754 -9.29 -13.89 8.95
N SER A 755 -8.44 -14.44 8.09
CA SER A 755 -7.76 -15.73 8.26
C SER A 755 -6.28 -15.60 7.92
N PRO A 756 -5.37 -16.43 8.48
CA PRO A 756 -3.99 -16.45 8.03
C PRO A 756 -3.85 -16.73 6.52
N PRO A 757 -2.86 -16.14 5.82
CA PRO A 757 -2.60 -16.47 4.42
C PRO A 757 -2.15 -17.93 4.30
N SER A 758 -2.60 -18.62 3.25
CA SER A 758 -2.25 -20.02 3.04
C SER A 758 -2.38 -20.41 1.57
N VAL A 759 -1.51 -21.31 1.11
CA VAL A 759 -1.60 -21.99 -0.20
C VAL A 759 -2.11 -23.43 -0.08
N GLU A 760 -2.37 -23.90 1.14
CA GLU A 760 -2.84 -25.28 1.40
C GLU A 760 -4.25 -25.49 0.84
N SER A 761 -4.47 -26.60 0.15
CA SER A 761 -5.79 -26.99 -0.39
C SER A 761 -6.80 -27.37 0.71
N SER A 762 -6.35 -27.56 1.95
CA SER A 762 -7.18 -27.87 3.11
C SER A 762 -7.65 -26.64 3.89
N ALA A 763 -7.08 -25.46 3.59
CA ALA A 763 -7.34 -24.22 4.33
C ALA A 763 -8.68 -23.57 3.95
N TRP A 764 -9.17 -22.73 4.85
CA TRP A 764 -10.15 -21.69 4.54
C TRP A 764 -9.44 -20.35 4.47
N LEU A 765 -9.84 -19.52 3.51
CA LEU A 765 -9.32 -18.16 3.38
C LEU A 765 -10.47 -17.17 3.41
N ALA A 766 -10.32 -16.08 4.16
CA ALA A 766 -11.34 -15.06 4.32
C ALA A 766 -10.77 -13.66 4.52
N TRP A 767 -11.49 -12.68 4.00
CA TRP A 767 -11.20 -11.26 4.17
C TRP A 767 -12.48 -10.43 4.18
N GLN A 768 -12.37 -9.21 4.69
CA GLN A 768 -13.42 -8.20 4.70
C GLN A 768 -12.93 -6.95 3.98
N PHE A 769 -13.80 -6.38 3.17
CA PHE A 769 -13.72 -4.98 2.77
C PHE A 769 -14.81 -4.19 3.50
N HIS A 770 -14.50 -2.98 3.94
CA HIS A 770 -15.45 -2.09 4.61
C HIS A 770 -15.36 -0.69 4.00
N LEU A 771 -16.50 -0.14 3.58
CA LEU A 771 -16.67 1.25 3.17
C LEU A 771 -17.28 2.02 4.33
N PRO A 772 -16.47 2.75 5.11
CA PRO A 772 -17.00 3.29 6.34
C PRO A 772 -17.91 4.50 6.08
N GLU A 773 -17.70 5.23 4.99
CA GLU A 773 -18.56 6.36 4.59
C GLU A 773 -20.01 5.96 4.33
N ALA A 774 -20.23 4.69 3.99
CA ALA A 774 -21.54 4.13 3.71
C ALA A 774 -21.96 3.07 4.75
N ASP A 775 -21.17 2.89 5.82
CA ASP A 775 -21.38 1.87 6.86
C ASP A 775 -21.76 0.48 6.30
N ARG A 776 -21.13 0.09 5.19
CA ARG A 776 -21.38 -1.17 4.49
C ARG A 776 -20.09 -1.83 4.04
N GLY A 777 -20.18 -3.06 3.57
CA GLY A 777 -19.01 -3.76 3.06
C GLY A 777 -19.32 -5.16 2.57
N THR A 778 -18.26 -5.94 2.37
CA THR A 778 -18.37 -7.33 1.96
C THR A 778 -17.38 -8.22 2.71
N VAL A 779 -17.80 -9.44 2.99
CA VAL A 779 -16.96 -10.52 3.52
C VAL A 779 -16.90 -11.62 2.46
N MET A 780 -15.68 -12.00 2.08
CA MET A 780 -15.45 -13.08 1.12
C MET A 780 -14.78 -14.25 1.82
N VAL A 781 -15.32 -15.46 1.64
CA VAL A 781 -14.88 -16.68 2.32
C VAL A 781 -14.77 -17.81 1.32
N PHE A 782 -13.64 -18.52 1.33
CA PHE A 782 -13.33 -19.60 0.40
C PHE A 782 -13.03 -20.89 1.16
N ARG A 783 -13.87 -21.90 0.96
CA ARG A 783 -13.62 -23.29 1.40
C ARG A 783 -12.92 -24.03 0.27
N ARG A 784 -11.69 -24.48 0.52
CA ARG A 784 -10.89 -25.21 -0.49
C ARG A 784 -11.20 -26.70 -0.50
N GLY A 785 -10.79 -27.35 -1.60
CA GLY A 785 -11.18 -28.72 -1.97
C GLY A 785 -10.96 -29.79 -0.89
N ASP A 786 -9.84 -29.72 -0.17
CA ASP A 786 -9.42 -30.74 0.79
C ASP A 786 -9.78 -30.37 2.24
N SER A 787 -10.62 -29.36 2.44
CA SER A 787 -10.92 -28.89 3.79
C SER A 787 -11.77 -29.90 4.57
N PRO A 788 -11.31 -30.37 5.76
CA PRO A 788 -12.06 -31.33 6.57
C PRO A 788 -13.21 -30.68 7.35
N TYR A 789 -13.31 -29.35 7.34
CA TYR A 789 -14.32 -28.59 8.07
C TYR A 789 -15.42 -28.09 7.12
N LEU A 790 -16.67 -28.14 7.60
CA LEU A 790 -17.88 -27.69 6.86
C LEU A 790 -18.26 -26.23 7.17
N ALA A 791 -17.74 -25.69 8.27
CA ALA A 791 -18.12 -24.37 8.74
C ALA A 791 -16.96 -23.64 9.41
N VAL A 792 -16.99 -22.31 9.29
CA VAL A 792 -16.07 -21.39 9.95
C VAL A 792 -16.83 -20.22 10.55
N ARG A 793 -16.14 -19.48 11.42
CA ARG A 793 -16.65 -18.24 11.99
C ARG A 793 -15.53 -17.22 12.02
N TYR A 794 -15.79 -16.02 11.49
CA TYR A 794 -14.83 -14.93 11.46
C TYR A 794 -15.39 -13.67 12.11
N ALA A 795 -14.69 -13.16 13.12
CA ALA A 795 -14.95 -11.85 13.71
C ALA A 795 -14.68 -10.75 12.68
N LEU A 796 -15.63 -9.86 12.49
CA LEU A 796 -15.47 -8.71 11.61
C LEU A 796 -14.75 -7.57 12.33
N ARG A 797 -14.33 -6.57 11.57
CA ARG A 797 -13.60 -5.40 12.05
C ARG A 797 -14.21 -4.11 11.53
N GLY A 798 -13.91 -3.00 12.20
CA GLY A 798 -14.33 -1.66 11.77
C GLY A 798 -15.81 -1.34 11.95
N LEU A 799 -16.60 -2.19 12.61
CA LEU A 799 -18.03 -1.99 12.79
C LEU A 799 -18.36 -1.23 14.09
N ASP A 800 -19.50 -0.55 14.09
CA ASP A 800 -20.09 0.09 15.26
C ASP A 800 -20.76 -0.98 16.16
N PRO A 801 -20.26 -1.23 17.39
CA PRO A 801 -20.79 -2.27 18.25
C PRO A 801 -22.25 -2.08 18.65
N ASP A 802 -22.74 -0.83 18.70
CA ASP A 802 -24.09 -0.49 19.16
C ASP A 802 -25.11 -0.51 18.01
N ALA A 803 -24.66 -0.69 16.77
CA ALA A 803 -25.50 -0.75 15.58
C ALA A 803 -25.99 -2.18 15.27
N SER A 804 -27.03 -2.26 14.43
CA SER A 804 -27.44 -3.49 13.77
C SER A 804 -27.01 -3.45 12.32
N TYR A 805 -26.57 -4.59 11.80
CA TYR A 805 -26.19 -4.75 10.41
C TYR A 805 -27.06 -5.82 9.77
N ARG A 806 -27.57 -5.50 8.59
CA ARG A 806 -28.25 -6.45 7.72
C ARG A 806 -27.24 -7.08 6.80
N LEU A 807 -27.22 -8.41 6.78
CA LEU A 807 -26.31 -9.24 6.00
C LEU A 807 -27.07 -10.00 4.93
N THR A 808 -26.49 -10.05 3.73
CA THR A 808 -27.04 -10.71 2.55
C THR A 808 -25.98 -11.62 1.93
N LEU A 809 -26.25 -12.91 1.85
CA LEU A 809 -25.41 -13.86 1.12
C LEU A 809 -25.74 -13.78 -0.37
N LEU A 810 -24.81 -13.28 -1.17
CA LEU A 810 -25.04 -13.06 -2.60
C LEU A 810 -25.39 -14.37 -3.32
N GLY A 811 -26.37 -14.28 -4.23
CA GLY A 811 -26.90 -15.44 -4.96
C GLY A 811 -27.91 -16.29 -4.17
N GLN A 812 -28.15 -16.00 -2.89
CA GLN A 812 -29.18 -16.66 -2.07
C GLN A 812 -30.31 -15.69 -1.69
N LYS A 813 -31.48 -16.25 -1.33
CA LYS A 813 -32.63 -15.45 -0.90
C LYS A 813 -32.65 -15.30 0.61
N GLY A 814 -32.88 -14.08 1.06
CA GLY A 814 -33.11 -13.75 2.46
C GLY A 814 -31.92 -13.03 3.05
N ASP A 815 -32.23 -12.11 3.95
CA ASP A 815 -31.27 -11.37 4.74
C ASP A 815 -31.40 -11.80 6.20
N TRP A 816 -30.36 -11.58 6.98
CA TRP A 816 -30.42 -11.71 8.43
C TRP A 816 -29.77 -10.49 9.09
N VAL A 817 -30.13 -10.23 10.34
CA VAL A 817 -29.60 -9.11 11.11
C VAL A 817 -28.73 -9.66 12.23
N GLN A 818 -27.56 -9.03 12.42
CA GLN A 818 -26.71 -9.25 13.58
C GLN A 818 -26.28 -7.88 14.14
N THR A 819 -26.11 -7.81 15.44
CA THR A 819 -25.55 -6.59 16.06
C THR A 819 -24.06 -6.46 15.72
N GLY A 820 -23.55 -5.22 15.69
CA GLY A 820 -22.13 -4.96 15.55
C GLY A 820 -21.33 -5.64 16.65
N GLU A 821 -21.81 -5.63 17.89
CA GLU A 821 -21.18 -6.37 19.00
C GLU A 821 -21.04 -7.87 18.70
N GLU A 822 -22.09 -8.51 18.18
CA GLU A 822 -22.04 -9.93 17.79
C GLU A 822 -21.06 -10.17 16.64
N LEU A 823 -21.04 -9.30 15.62
CA LEU A 823 -20.14 -9.41 14.48
C LEU A 823 -18.68 -9.20 14.87
N LEU A 824 -18.39 -8.28 15.80
CA LEU A 824 -17.04 -8.03 16.31
C LEU A 824 -16.56 -9.15 17.22
N GLN A 825 -17.39 -9.64 18.15
CA GLN A 825 -16.94 -10.60 19.17
C GLN A 825 -17.09 -12.06 18.75
N ARG A 826 -18.25 -12.41 18.21
CA ARG A 826 -18.54 -13.79 17.80
C ARG A 826 -18.18 -13.98 16.34
N GLY A 827 -18.52 -13.01 15.50
CA GLY A 827 -18.31 -13.11 14.06
C GLY A 827 -19.44 -13.77 13.30
N VAL A 828 -19.40 -13.62 11.99
CA VAL A 828 -20.33 -14.23 11.05
C VAL A 828 -20.00 -15.71 10.90
N ARG A 829 -21.03 -16.58 10.97
CA ARG A 829 -20.89 -18.02 10.71
C ARG A 829 -21.14 -18.28 9.24
N ILE A 830 -20.27 -19.08 8.62
CA ILE A 830 -20.41 -19.52 7.24
C ILE A 830 -20.42 -21.05 7.23
N ASP A 831 -21.46 -21.64 6.66
CA ASP A 831 -21.60 -23.07 6.42
C ASP A 831 -21.56 -23.31 4.91
N LEU A 832 -20.60 -24.11 4.42
CA LEU A 832 -20.42 -24.44 3.01
C LEU A 832 -20.31 -25.96 2.88
N ASP A 833 -21.36 -26.63 2.39
CA ASP A 833 -21.41 -28.08 2.29
C ASP A 833 -20.55 -28.65 1.15
N ASN A 834 -20.38 -27.90 0.06
CA ASN A 834 -19.60 -28.33 -1.11
C ASN A 834 -18.09 -28.07 -0.94
N THR A 835 -17.27 -28.85 -1.66
CA THR A 835 -15.83 -28.57 -1.82
C THR A 835 -15.43 -28.60 -3.29
N PRO A 836 -14.70 -27.58 -3.79
CA PRO A 836 -14.54 -26.25 -3.20
C PRO A 836 -15.86 -25.44 -3.24
N ASP A 837 -15.97 -24.39 -2.42
CA ASP A 837 -17.11 -23.47 -2.43
C ASP A 837 -16.73 -22.08 -1.90
N ALA A 838 -17.52 -21.05 -2.21
CA ALA A 838 -17.30 -19.67 -1.77
C ALA A 838 -18.59 -19.00 -1.25
N ALA A 839 -18.45 -18.16 -0.24
CA ALA A 839 -19.50 -17.28 0.24
C ALA A 839 -19.06 -15.81 0.10
N VAL A 840 -19.94 -14.98 -0.46
CA VAL A 840 -19.77 -13.53 -0.52
C VAL A 840 -20.95 -12.89 0.19
N ILE A 841 -20.68 -12.22 1.31
CA ILE A 841 -21.69 -11.66 2.20
C ILE A 841 -21.57 -10.14 2.14
N ALA A 842 -22.55 -9.47 1.56
CA ALA A 842 -22.70 -8.03 1.71
C ALA A 842 -23.30 -7.72 3.08
N TYR A 843 -22.87 -6.62 3.71
CA TYR A 843 -23.50 -6.11 4.92
C TYR A 843 -23.66 -4.60 4.84
N GLU A 844 -24.72 -4.07 5.47
CA GLU A 844 -24.94 -2.63 5.63
C GLU A 844 -25.63 -2.34 6.96
N LYS A 845 -25.29 -1.20 7.57
CA LYS A 845 -25.90 -0.72 8.82
C LYS A 845 -27.37 -0.35 8.61
N GLU A 846 -28.22 -0.73 9.56
CA GLU A 846 -29.66 -0.43 9.56
C GLU A 846 -30.02 0.97 10.10
#